data_AF-A0A9Q6S2M7-F1
#
_entry.id   AF-A0A9Q6S2M7-F1
#
_cell.length_a   1.000
_cell.length_b   1.000
_cell.length_c   1.000
_cell.angle_alpha   90.00
_cell.angle_beta   90.00
_cell.angle_gamma   90.00
#
_symmetry.space_group_name_H-M   'P 1'
#
loop_
_entity.id
_entity.type
_entity.pdbx_description
1 polymer ?
#
loop_
_entity_poly.entity_id
_entity_poly.type
_entity_poly.pdbx_seq_one_letter_code
_entity_poly.pdbx_strand_id
1 'polypeptide(L)'
;MTVTTDNSRISYAGDGISTTFQFPYYFLSSGDVHVFINSVEQTSGFTVTGAGNPAGGSVAFSAAPAPGAIVQLIRDPDLLQQTNLPPNDPFPSDAVEKALDKLTMIAQARKANESRTIRYQLSETVDGLLPVAAQRANNVLGFDAAGNQTMVPLPASVGAGDLRNEAWTAGTDFVAGTSTSVTLSRAYGTKANLGTVVMAGVPQDPSTYDLSADGLTLIFNTVIPAFVKRIWCIGGTTISLAIGALFTAAYTGAVTRTIVDKLRDVVSVMDFGADPSGIEDSTVAFQNAVNAARKVIVPAGTYLCGQVTIPSGTSVIGEGKASIILPAAGLSASVTYLWQSAVGASDVEIGGLQFNVPISFQNCNVLNFQQGSYCYAHDLYMPNAGGRGVMTYLQTDSCFERIVVLNAYINSLNHTNGTRVKTTRCVGSVPNSIDHAIRVSGGSDIEVSNCFFELTPVGFGIYFNLVVRGKIVNNTVHNTAIEGIAIGTSEVIVEGNSLWWDGAHGTDYGISASGDPSPDGTTILLKIVNNIIDSSHKSGIALASISGVAISWCDISGNTIVNPNAGNAPIASGGQCGVLLYGSGVQQAIVQNNNIVDTVGNMQWGIAELNSGGLPINNKFINNRIVGPNLTANISKGIGSIEALNQNWATNSGLQSWSPTIGSTSGSITSAAVAAAVYYETEKRVDFFLSVTIVTNGSGAGAVTFTPPFTLCSLAGTNVVGGSGIENAVTNKGLALKALNSTTVAVTFADGTYPGADGRNLTISGTFFRQ
;
A
#
# COMPACT_ATOMS: atom_id res chain seq x y z
N MET A 1 57.19 14.64 80.68
CA MET A 1 57.54 14.73 79.24
C MET A 1 56.21 14.82 78.53
N THR A 2 56.09 15.54 77.41
CA THR A 2 54.78 15.81 76.77
C THR A 2 54.82 15.38 75.31
N VAL A 3 53.72 14.80 74.79
CA VAL A 3 53.52 14.64 73.34
C VAL A 3 53.31 16.01 72.68
N THR A 4 54.33 16.52 71.97
CA THR A 4 54.32 17.87 71.35
C THR A 4 54.13 17.89 69.83
N THR A 5 53.98 16.72 69.18
CA THR A 5 53.80 16.57 67.73
C THR A 5 52.49 15.85 67.44
N ASP A 6 51.82 16.20 66.34
CA ASP A 6 50.65 15.51 65.80
C ASP A 6 51.00 14.35 64.86
N ASN A 7 52.27 14.24 64.47
CA ASN A 7 52.78 13.16 63.65
C ASN A 7 53.00 11.89 64.48
N SER A 8 52.41 10.79 64.03
CA SER A 8 52.54 9.46 64.64
C SER A 8 53.09 8.40 63.68
N ARG A 9 53.46 8.81 62.45
CA ARG A 9 53.92 7.89 61.41
C ARG A 9 54.93 8.54 60.48
N ILE A 10 55.76 7.71 59.87
CA ILE A 10 56.75 8.15 58.88
C ILE A 10 56.94 7.05 57.84
N SER A 11 57.24 7.46 56.61
CA SER A 11 57.49 6.56 55.50
C SER A 11 58.88 6.81 54.94
N TYR A 12 59.60 5.73 54.63
CA TYR A 12 60.90 5.73 53.99
C TYR A 12 60.87 4.87 52.74
N ALA A 13 61.72 5.19 51.77
CA ALA A 13 62.03 4.31 50.65
C ALA A 13 63.27 3.48 51.03
N GLY A 14 63.18 2.16 50.87
CA GLY A 14 64.32 1.26 50.96
C GLY A 14 65.28 1.52 49.80
N ASP A 15 66.57 1.57 50.10
CA ASP A 15 67.68 1.72 49.16
C ASP A 15 68.45 0.41 48.95
N GLY A 16 68.06 -0.68 49.64
CA GLY A 16 68.77 -1.95 49.66
C GLY A 16 70.03 -1.97 50.52
N ILE A 17 70.35 -0.89 51.24
CA ILE A 17 71.61 -0.70 51.98
C ILE A 17 71.35 -0.29 53.43
N SER A 18 70.51 0.71 53.66
CA SER A 18 70.19 1.26 54.97
C SER A 18 69.37 0.27 55.80
N THR A 19 69.88 -0.08 56.99
CA THR A 19 69.20 -0.98 57.93
C THR A 19 68.51 -0.25 59.07
N THR A 20 68.85 1.02 59.33
CA THR A 20 68.30 1.79 60.45
C THR A 20 67.49 2.97 59.95
N PHE A 21 66.23 3.05 60.39
CA PHE A 21 65.30 4.11 60.04
C PHE A 21 64.85 4.82 61.31
N GLN A 22 64.86 6.16 61.29
CA GLN A 22 64.50 6.94 62.47
C GLN A 22 62.98 6.92 62.69
N PHE A 23 62.57 6.96 63.94
CA PHE A 23 61.18 7.21 64.33
C PHE A 23 61.20 8.40 65.28
N PRO A 24 61.23 9.65 64.76
CA PRO A 24 61.52 10.85 65.55
C PRO A 24 60.32 11.34 66.39
N TYR A 25 59.42 10.42 66.74
CA TYR A 25 58.22 10.71 67.52
C TYR A 25 58.27 9.92 68.82
N TYR A 26 57.91 10.58 69.92
CA TYR A 26 57.88 9.96 71.25
C TYR A 26 57.02 8.68 71.27
N PHE A 27 57.41 7.62 71.96
CA PHE A 27 56.56 6.43 72.21
C PHE A 27 56.92 5.81 73.55
N LEU A 28 55.99 5.06 74.16
CA LEU A 28 56.12 4.63 75.56
C LEU A 28 56.72 3.23 75.69
N SER A 29 56.46 2.37 74.71
CA SER A 29 56.95 1.01 74.61
C SER A 29 57.37 0.71 73.17
N SER A 30 58.42 -0.10 72.98
CA SER A 30 58.79 -0.59 71.65
C SER A 30 57.65 -1.32 70.93
N GLY A 31 56.72 -1.91 71.68
CA GLY A 31 55.50 -2.53 71.14
C GLY A 31 54.46 -1.56 70.59
N ASP A 32 54.59 -0.26 70.88
CA ASP A 32 53.68 0.76 70.33
C ASP A 32 54.02 1.11 68.87
N VAL A 33 55.19 0.70 68.36
CA VAL A 33 55.66 1.03 67.01
C VAL A 33 55.49 -0.17 66.08
N HIS A 34 54.52 -0.07 65.18
CA HIS A 34 54.25 -1.03 64.11
C HIS A 34 55.07 -0.72 62.87
N VAL A 35 55.61 -1.77 62.25
CA VAL A 35 56.53 -1.68 61.12
C VAL A 35 55.93 -2.41 59.93
N PHE A 36 55.83 -1.74 58.79
CA PHE A 36 55.29 -2.31 57.56
C PHE A 36 56.32 -2.21 56.44
N ILE A 37 56.41 -3.25 55.62
CA ILE A 37 57.14 -3.24 54.34
C ILE A 37 56.11 -3.52 53.24
N ASN A 38 55.96 -2.59 52.29
CA ASN A 38 55.00 -2.71 51.18
C ASN A 38 53.57 -3.03 51.67
N SER A 39 53.13 -2.37 52.74
CA SER A 39 51.83 -2.57 53.41
C SER A 39 51.66 -3.91 54.15
N VAL A 40 52.70 -4.74 54.23
CA VAL A 40 52.71 -5.97 55.02
C VAL A 40 53.35 -5.70 56.37
N GLU A 41 52.61 -5.94 57.45
CA GLU A 41 53.13 -5.80 58.82
C GLU A 41 54.25 -6.81 59.09
N GLN A 42 55.33 -6.31 59.67
CA GLN A 42 56.45 -7.11 60.12
C GLN A 42 56.30 -7.35 61.62
N THR A 43 56.36 -8.61 62.04
CA THR A 43 56.29 -9.01 63.46
C THR A 43 57.64 -9.48 64.01
N SER A 44 58.65 -9.63 63.14
CA SER A 44 60.03 -9.99 63.47
C SER A 44 61.00 -9.42 62.43
N GLY A 45 62.31 -9.57 62.63
CA GLY A 45 63.33 -9.08 61.68
C GLY A 45 63.71 -7.61 61.85
N PHE A 46 63.30 -6.97 62.95
CA PHE A 46 63.72 -5.63 63.35
C PHE A 46 63.77 -5.48 64.87
N THR A 47 64.44 -4.43 65.35
CA THR A 47 64.46 -4.01 66.75
C THR A 47 64.08 -2.54 66.85
N VAL A 48 63.22 -2.19 67.81
CA VAL A 48 62.82 -0.80 68.10
C VAL A 48 63.52 -0.32 69.37
N THR A 49 64.25 0.78 69.28
CA THR A 49 64.96 1.42 70.42
C THR A 49 64.48 2.85 70.61
N GLY A 50 64.60 3.40 71.82
CA GLY A 50 64.19 4.79 72.14
C GLY A 50 62.84 4.92 72.85
N ALA A 51 62.27 3.82 73.35
CA ALA A 51 61.07 3.86 74.19
C ALA A 51 61.29 4.78 75.40
N GLY A 52 60.34 5.67 75.67
CA GLY A 52 60.44 6.64 76.75
C GLY A 52 61.24 7.91 76.41
N ASN A 53 61.89 8.02 75.25
CA ASN A 53 62.64 9.21 74.85
C ASN A 53 61.75 10.23 74.09
N PRO A 54 61.60 11.48 74.55
CA PRO A 54 60.81 12.51 73.86
C PRO A 54 61.24 12.81 72.42
N ALA A 55 62.53 12.62 72.10
CA ALA A 55 63.05 12.80 70.75
C ALA A 55 62.72 11.61 69.82
N GLY A 56 62.02 10.59 70.33
CA GLY A 56 61.73 9.35 69.62
C GLY A 56 62.89 8.36 69.64
N GLY A 57 62.93 7.50 68.64
CA GLY A 57 63.78 6.33 68.59
C GLY A 57 64.13 5.90 67.17
N SER A 58 64.48 4.63 66.99
CA SER A 58 64.82 4.08 65.68
C SER A 58 64.38 2.63 65.54
N VAL A 59 64.16 2.22 64.29
CA VAL A 59 63.87 0.84 63.89
C VAL A 59 65.05 0.33 63.09
N ALA A 60 65.73 -0.69 63.60
CA ALA A 60 66.86 -1.34 62.96
C ALA A 60 66.45 -2.72 62.44
N PHE A 61 66.46 -2.92 61.12
CA PHE A 61 66.18 -4.19 60.47
C PHE A 61 67.39 -5.11 60.48
N SER A 62 67.15 -6.42 60.61
CA SER A 62 68.20 -7.46 60.50
C SER A 62 68.73 -7.62 59.07
N ALA A 63 67.95 -7.18 58.06
CA ALA A 63 68.34 -7.10 56.66
C ALA A 63 67.80 -5.80 56.05
N ALA A 64 68.59 -5.14 55.20
CA ALA A 64 68.18 -3.88 54.58
C ALA A 64 66.93 -4.08 53.70
N PRO A 65 65.87 -3.26 53.85
CA PRO A 65 64.72 -3.29 52.96
C PRO A 65 65.15 -3.07 51.51
N ALA A 66 64.62 -3.88 50.58
CA ALA A 66 65.03 -3.88 49.18
C ALA A 66 64.83 -2.50 48.50
N PRO A 67 65.58 -2.19 47.42
CA PRO A 67 65.41 -0.95 46.67
C PRO A 67 63.96 -0.76 46.21
N GLY A 68 63.37 0.39 46.54
CA GLY A 68 61.98 0.72 46.18
C GLY A 68 60.91 0.14 47.11
N ALA A 69 61.28 -0.68 48.10
CA ALA A 69 60.34 -1.11 49.14
C ALA A 69 59.93 0.08 50.02
N ILE A 70 58.64 0.19 50.34
CA ILE A 70 58.14 1.26 51.22
C ILE A 70 58.16 0.75 52.65
N VAL A 71 59.01 1.36 53.47
CA VAL A 71 59.08 1.13 54.93
C VAL A 71 58.17 2.14 55.60
N GLN A 72 57.14 1.68 56.29
CA GLN A 72 56.22 2.54 57.02
C GLN A 72 56.26 2.21 58.50
N LEU A 73 56.54 3.22 59.32
CA LEU A 73 56.61 3.11 60.78
C LEU A 73 55.43 3.89 61.36
N ILE A 74 54.69 3.28 62.28
CA ILE A 74 53.45 3.85 62.83
C ILE A 74 53.42 3.63 64.34
N ARG A 75 53.11 4.66 65.12
CA ARG A 75 52.78 4.53 66.53
C ARG A 75 51.29 4.24 66.70
N ASP A 76 50.96 3.07 67.25
CA ASP A 76 49.61 2.65 67.61
C ASP A 76 49.66 1.92 68.97
N PRO A 77 49.58 2.66 70.10
CA PRO A 77 49.63 2.07 71.43
C PRO A 77 48.34 1.30 71.74
N ASP A 78 48.45 0.32 72.63
CA ASP A 78 47.27 -0.41 73.10
C ASP A 78 46.23 0.52 73.75
N LEU A 79 44.96 0.10 73.71
CA LEU A 79 43.83 0.84 74.27
C LEU A 79 43.62 0.59 75.78
N LEU A 80 44.68 0.34 76.54
CA LEU A 80 44.58 0.01 77.96
C LEU A 80 45.16 1.11 78.85
N GLN A 81 44.47 1.40 79.96
CA GLN A 81 44.98 2.24 81.04
C GLN A 81 45.54 1.32 82.13
N GLN A 82 46.87 1.32 82.31
CA GLN A 82 47.57 0.44 83.25
C GLN A 82 48.11 1.17 84.48
N THR A 83 48.00 2.51 84.54
CA THR A 83 48.51 3.32 85.66
C THR A 83 47.55 3.24 86.86
N ASN A 84 47.97 2.60 87.93
CA ASN A 84 47.22 2.59 89.19
C ASN A 84 47.76 3.67 90.14
N LEU A 85 46.91 4.57 90.61
CA LEU A 85 47.28 5.61 91.58
C LEU A 85 46.93 5.16 93.00
N PRO A 86 47.91 4.89 93.87
CA PRO A 86 47.65 4.51 95.26
C PRO A 86 47.01 5.68 96.04
N PRO A 87 45.99 5.43 96.88
CA PRO A 87 45.37 6.47 97.68
C PRO A 87 46.32 6.96 98.79
N ASN A 88 46.32 8.27 99.04
CA ASN A 88 47.09 8.96 100.10
C ASN A 88 48.62 9.06 99.92
N ASP A 89 49.16 8.71 98.75
CA ASP A 89 50.57 8.94 98.40
C ASP A 89 50.81 10.36 97.83
N PRO A 90 52.06 10.87 97.86
CA PRO A 90 52.45 12.08 97.13
C PRO A 90 52.09 11.97 95.66
N PHE A 91 51.60 13.07 95.06
CA PHE A 91 51.16 13.10 93.67
C PHE A 91 52.28 12.62 92.70
N PRO A 92 52.11 11.46 92.02
CA PRO A 92 53.14 10.90 91.16
C PRO A 92 53.06 11.56 89.77
N SER A 93 53.56 12.79 89.67
CA SER A 93 53.47 13.62 88.46
C SER A 93 53.93 12.90 87.20
N ASP A 94 55.00 12.12 87.26
CA ASP A 94 55.54 11.41 86.09
C ASP A 94 54.64 10.26 85.62
N ALA A 95 53.99 9.55 86.55
CA ALA A 95 53.08 8.46 86.21
C ALA A 95 51.77 8.99 85.62
N VAL A 96 51.29 10.12 86.15
CA VAL A 96 50.12 10.83 85.62
C VAL A 96 50.43 11.40 84.24
N GLU A 97 51.57 12.06 84.07
CA GLU A 97 51.99 12.63 82.80
C GLU A 97 52.12 11.55 81.72
N LYS A 98 52.78 10.42 82.03
CA LYS A 98 52.90 9.28 81.10
C LYS A 98 51.53 8.69 80.72
N ALA A 99 50.56 8.70 81.64
CA ALA A 99 49.20 8.26 81.34
C ALA A 99 48.46 9.24 80.40
N LEU A 100 48.62 10.55 80.63
CA LEU A 100 48.06 11.60 79.76
C LEU A 100 48.71 11.58 78.36
N ASP A 101 50.03 11.36 78.29
CA ASP A 101 50.72 11.15 77.03
C ASP A 101 50.15 9.94 76.28
N LYS A 102 50.01 8.79 76.95
CA LYS A 102 49.42 7.59 76.32
C LYS A 102 48.04 7.88 75.74
N LEU A 103 47.17 8.56 76.49
CA LEU A 103 45.84 8.96 76.03
C LEU A 103 45.92 9.88 74.80
N THR A 104 46.88 10.80 74.77
CA THR A 104 47.13 11.67 73.62
C THR A 104 47.60 10.87 72.39
N MET A 105 48.49 9.90 72.58
CA MET A 105 48.94 9.01 71.51
C MET A 105 47.80 8.14 70.96
N ILE A 106 46.96 7.59 71.84
CA ILE A 106 45.75 6.84 71.47
C ILE A 106 44.81 7.75 70.64
N ALA A 107 44.57 8.99 71.07
CA ALA A 107 43.73 9.93 70.34
C ALA A 107 44.25 10.21 68.93
N GLN A 108 45.57 10.36 68.75
CA GLN A 108 46.19 10.52 67.44
C GLN A 108 46.03 9.27 66.56
N ALA A 109 46.21 8.07 67.12
CA ALA A 109 46.00 6.82 66.41
C ALA A 109 44.54 6.66 65.95
N ARG A 110 43.57 7.02 66.80
CA ARG A 110 42.14 7.01 66.45
C ARG A 110 41.81 8.01 65.35
N LYS A 111 42.29 9.26 65.45
CA LYS A 111 42.13 10.27 64.39
C LYS A 111 42.63 9.79 63.03
N ALA A 112 43.77 9.08 63.01
CA ALA A 112 44.32 8.52 61.77
C ALA A 112 43.43 7.40 61.20
N ASN A 113 42.85 6.56 62.05
CA ASN A 113 41.91 5.52 61.60
C ASN A 113 40.60 6.13 61.08
N GLU A 114 40.03 7.08 61.81
CA GLU A 114 38.84 7.83 61.39
C GLU A 114 39.06 8.52 60.04
N SER A 115 40.24 9.08 59.79
CA SER A 115 40.54 9.75 58.52
C SER A 115 40.50 8.84 57.29
N ARG A 116 40.53 7.52 57.48
CA ARG A 116 40.49 6.49 56.43
C ARG A 116 39.14 5.75 56.36
N THR A 117 38.15 6.19 57.13
CA THR A 117 36.77 5.69 57.03
C THR A 117 35.95 6.50 56.03
N ILE A 118 34.83 5.92 55.55
CA ILE A 118 33.81 6.68 54.82
C ILE A 118 33.16 7.65 55.80
N ARG A 119 33.17 8.95 55.48
CA ARG A 119 32.69 10.02 56.37
C ARG A 119 31.88 11.04 55.61
N TYR A 120 30.87 11.56 56.29
CA TYR A 120 30.19 12.80 55.92
C TYR A 120 31.03 14.03 56.27
N GLN A 121 30.68 15.16 55.68
CA GLN A 121 31.27 16.43 56.06
C GLN A 121 30.87 16.79 57.49
N LEU A 122 31.77 17.45 58.24
CA LEU A 122 31.50 17.85 59.63
C LEU A 122 30.27 18.76 59.76
N SER A 123 29.91 19.49 58.70
CA SER A 123 28.73 20.36 58.65
C SER A 123 27.41 19.61 58.47
N GLU A 124 27.43 18.32 58.14
CA GLU A 124 26.22 17.54 57.84
C GLU A 124 25.64 16.89 59.10
N THR A 125 24.31 16.90 59.23
CA THR A 125 23.57 16.31 60.37
C THR A 125 22.95 14.97 59.99
N VAL A 126 23.75 14.06 59.42
CA VAL A 126 23.29 12.76 58.90
C VAL A 126 23.93 11.59 59.64
N ASP A 127 23.20 10.49 59.76
CA ASP A 127 23.68 9.25 60.37
C ASP A 127 24.42 8.37 59.32
N GLY A 128 25.66 7.98 59.61
CA GLY A 128 26.48 7.10 58.78
C GLY A 128 26.35 5.62 59.07
N LEU A 129 25.38 5.24 59.90
CA LEU A 129 25.04 3.85 60.11
C LEU A 129 24.54 3.21 58.79
N LEU A 130 25.28 2.22 58.30
CA LEU A 130 24.84 1.40 57.17
C LEU A 130 23.61 0.56 57.58
N PRO A 131 22.64 0.33 56.67
CA PRO A 131 21.50 -0.54 56.92
C PRO A 131 21.90 -1.98 57.31
N VAL A 132 20.97 -2.72 57.94
CA VAL A 132 21.21 -4.12 58.32
C VAL A 132 21.57 -4.97 57.09
N ALA A 133 22.33 -6.06 57.28
CA ALA A 133 22.87 -6.86 56.17
C ALA A 133 21.81 -7.32 55.14
N ALA A 134 20.60 -7.68 55.61
CA ALA A 134 19.49 -8.06 54.73
C ALA A 134 19.05 -6.94 53.78
N GLN A 135 19.13 -5.68 54.21
CA GLN A 135 18.80 -4.49 53.40
C GLN A 135 19.94 -4.08 52.47
N ARG A 136 21.16 -4.60 52.66
CA ARG A 136 22.32 -4.33 51.80
C ARG A 136 22.53 -5.39 50.72
N ALA A 137 21.95 -6.57 50.88
CA ALA A 137 22.09 -7.65 49.90
C ALA A 137 21.63 -7.19 48.50
N ASN A 138 22.45 -7.42 47.47
CA ASN A 138 22.20 -7.04 46.06
C ASN A 138 22.02 -5.53 45.80
N ASN A 139 22.52 -4.68 46.69
CA ASN A 139 22.51 -3.22 46.53
C ASN A 139 23.95 -2.66 46.56
N VAL A 140 24.12 -1.47 45.99
CA VAL A 140 25.34 -0.64 46.12
C VAL A 140 25.06 0.54 47.04
N LEU A 141 26.10 1.01 47.75
CA LEU A 141 26.04 2.25 48.49
C LEU A 141 25.98 3.42 47.50
N GLY A 142 24.94 4.26 47.60
CA GLY A 142 24.77 5.45 46.76
C GLY A 142 24.10 6.59 47.52
N PHE A 143 23.74 7.66 46.79
CA PHE A 143 23.09 8.85 47.35
C PHE A 143 21.77 9.12 46.62
N ASP A 144 20.74 9.53 47.37
CA ASP A 144 19.44 9.92 46.82
C ASP A 144 19.47 11.34 46.20
N ALA A 145 18.32 11.81 45.69
CA ALA A 145 18.21 13.13 45.06
C ALA A 145 18.46 14.31 46.03
N ALA A 146 18.42 14.09 47.34
CA ALA A 146 18.73 15.06 48.37
C ALA A 146 20.17 14.90 48.92
N GLY A 147 20.95 13.96 48.36
CA GLY A 147 22.33 13.68 48.77
C GLY A 147 22.46 12.78 50.00
N ASN A 148 21.37 12.20 50.52
CA ASN A 148 21.44 11.29 51.66
C ASN A 148 21.90 9.90 51.22
N GLN A 149 22.65 9.20 52.07
CA GLN A 149 23.00 7.80 51.82
C GLN A 149 21.76 6.94 51.64
N THR A 150 21.79 6.11 50.61
CA THR A 150 20.78 5.11 50.33
C THR A 150 21.40 3.85 49.75
N MET A 151 20.67 2.74 49.86
CA MET A 151 21.00 1.52 49.12
C MET A 151 20.37 1.62 47.74
N VAL A 152 21.19 1.72 46.72
CA VAL A 152 20.73 1.70 45.33
C VAL A 152 20.73 0.24 44.88
N PRO A 153 19.60 -0.30 44.38
CA PRO A 153 19.59 -1.64 43.79
C PRO A 153 20.68 -1.74 42.74
N LEU A 154 21.49 -2.79 42.76
CA LEU A 154 22.46 -3.04 41.69
C LEU A 154 21.65 -3.23 40.40
N PRO A 155 21.61 -2.25 39.46
CA PRO A 155 20.82 -2.41 38.26
C PRO A 155 21.52 -3.48 37.42
N ALA A 156 20.75 -4.33 36.74
CA ALA A 156 21.29 -5.32 35.79
C ALA A 156 22.18 -4.70 34.69
N SER A 157 22.19 -3.36 34.58
CA SER A 157 22.76 -2.55 33.48
C SER A 157 24.13 -1.92 33.78
N VAL A 158 24.94 -2.41 34.71
CA VAL A 158 26.38 -2.07 34.69
C VAL A 158 27.13 -2.79 33.54
N GLY A 159 26.43 -3.61 32.73
CA GLY A 159 26.99 -4.49 31.71
C GLY A 159 26.40 -4.41 30.29
N ALA A 160 25.69 -3.35 29.90
CA ALA A 160 25.25 -3.19 28.49
C ALA A 160 26.41 -3.00 27.50
N GLY A 161 27.64 -2.80 27.97
CA GLY A 161 28.85 -2.66 27.17
C GLY A 161 29.54 -3.97 26.75
N ASP A 162 28.97 -5.15 27.05
CA ASP A 162 29.64 -6.45 26.81
C ASP A 162 28.95 -7.34 25.77
N LEU A 163 28.14 -6.79 24.87
CA LEU A 163 27.56 -7.56 23.75
C LEU A 163 28.66 -7.93 22.74
N ARG A 164 28.74 -9.20 22.33
CA ARG A 164 29.63 -9.69 21.27
C ARG A 164 28.85 -10.39 20.18
N ASN A 165 29.32 -10.21 18.95
CA ASN A 165 28.86 -10.99 17.80
C ASN A 165 29.65 -12.29 17.74
N GLU A 166 28.97 -13.41 17.87
CA GLU A 166 29.52 -14.73 17.59
C GLU A 166 29.16 -15.11 16.16
N ALA A 167 30.13 -15.59 15.38
CA ALA A 167 29.92 -16.02 14.01
C ALA A 167 30.87 -17.15 13.63
N TRP A 168 30.33 -18.15 12.94
CA TRP A 168 31.05 -19.36 12.54
C TRP A 168 30.78 -19.67 11.07
N THR A 169 31.80 -20.12 10.36
CA THR A 169 31.79 -20.42 8.93
C THR A 169 32.03 -21.90 8.67
N ALA A 170 31.23 -22.49 7.79
CA ALA A 170 31.36 -23.89 7.40
C ALA A 170 32.72 -24.15 6.70
N GLY A 171 33.38 -25.24 7.04
CA GLY A 171 34.72 -25.60 6.55
C GLY A 171 35.87 -24.98 7.35
N THR A 172 35.59 -24.02 8.24
CA THR A 172 36.58 -23.42 9.15
C THR A 172 36.26 -23.74 10.61
N ASP A 173 35.06 -23.36 11.05
CA ASP A 173 34.66 -23.47 12.46
C ASP A 173 33.79 -24.70 12.75
N PHE A 174 33.12 -25.25 11.72
CA PHE A 174 32.34 -26.48 11.78
C PHE A 174 32.26 -27.14 10.40
N VAL A 175 31.87 -28.42 10.35
CA VAL A 175 31.64 -29.17 9.11
C VAL A 175 30.14 -29.41 8.94
N ALA A 176 29.51 -28.74 7.99
CA ALA A 176 28.08 -28.92 7.70
C ALA A 176 27.78 -30.37 7.29
N GLY A 177 26.64 -30.89 7.76
CA GLY A 177 26.23 -32.30 7.61
C GLY A 177 26.85 -33.25 8.63
N THR A 178 27.82 -32.81 9.43
CA THR A 178 28.58 -33.67 10.37
C THR A 178 28.67 -33.11 11.78
N SER A 179 29.02 -31.84 11.94
CA SER A 179 29.17 -31.19 13.25
C SER A 179 27.82 -30.98 13.94
N THR A 180 27.79 -31.12 15.27
CA THR A 180 26.62 -30.84 16.13
C THR A 180 26.87 -29.66 17.07
N SER A 181 27.97 -28.92 16.92
CA SER A 181 28.32 -27.84 17.83
C SER A 181 29.25 -26.81 17.20
N VAL A 182 29.34 -25.64 17.84
CA VAL A 182 30.31 -24.57 17.56
C VAL A 182 30.88 -24.01 18.86
N THR A 183 32.13 -23.56 18.84
CA THR A 183 32.84 -23.02 20.02
C THR A 183 32.58 -21.52 20.19
N LEU A 184 32.11 -21.10 21.36
CA LEU A 184 31.88 -19.71 21.70
C LEU A 184 33.19 -18.99 22.07
N SER A 185 33.28 -17.69 21.81
CA SER A 185 34.47 -16.89 22.16
C SER A 185 34.74 -16.80 23.67
N ARG A 186 33.77 -17.17 24.50
CA ARG A 186 33.82 -17.19 25.97
C ARG A 186 32.63 -17.94 26.57
N ALA A 187 32.66 -18.15 27.88
CA ALA A 187 31.53 -18.68 28.63
C ALA A 187 30.44 -17.60 28.80
N TYR A 188 29.24 -17.87 28.27
CA TYR A 188 28.05 -17.01 28.45
C TYR A 188 27.17 -17.44 29.64
N GLY A 189 27.57 -18.48 30.38
CA GLY A 189 26.84 -18.98 31.54
C GLY A 189 25.64 -19.83 31.13
N THR A 190 24.52 -19.21 30.76
CA THR A 190 23.29 -19.92 30.36
C THR A 190 22.92 -19.59 28.92
N LYS A 191 22.19 -20.49 28.23
CA LYS A 191 21.75 -20.20 26.85
C LYS A 191 20.83 -18.98 26.73
N ALA A 192 20.18 -18.56 27.81
CA ALA A 192 19.37 -17.33 27.86
C ALA A 192 20.19 -16.04 27.70
N ASN A 193 21.51 -16.13 27.86
CA ASN A 193 22.45 -15.03 27.67
C ASN A 193 22.93 -14.90 26.20
N LEU A 194 22.51 -15.83 25.33
CA LEU A 194 22.64 -15.71 23.89
C LEU A 194 21.31 -15.19 23.31
N GLY A 195 21.39 -14.23 22.40
CA GLY A 195 20.32 -13.89 21.49
C GLY A 195 20.00 -15.05 20.53
N THR A 196 19.00 -14.85 19.67
CA THR A 196 18.56 -15.87 18.72
C THR A 196 19.72 -16.44 17.91
N VAL A 197 19.88 -17.77 17.95
CA VAL A 197 20.84 -18.47 17.09
C VAL A 197 20.26 -18.57 15.69
N VAL A 198 21.02 -18.18 14.68
CA VAL A 198 20.58 -18.16 13.28
C VAL A 198 21.47 -19.07 12.44
N MET A 199 20.85 -19.97 11.67
CA MET A 199 21.52 -20.81 10.67
C MET A 199 21.01 -20.45 9.28
N ALA A 200 21.91 -20.10 8.35
CA ALA A 200 21.54 -19.75 6.97
C ALA A 200 20.39 -18.72 6.85
N GLY A 201 20.32 -17.76 7.79
CA GLY A 201 19.29 -16.72 7.82
C GLY A 201 18.00 -17.12 8.55
N VAL A 202 17.88 -18.36 9.03
CA VAL A 202 16.70 -18.87 9.74
C VAL A 202 16.94 -18.94 11.25
N PRO A 203 16.15 -18.23 12.08
CA PRO A 203 16.12 -18.39 13.53
C PRO A 203 15.88 -19.85 13.95
N GLN A 204 16.67 -20.34 14.90
CA GLN A 204 16.50 -21.67 15.48
C GLN A 204 15.59 -21.60 16.72
N ASP A 205 14.76 -22.61 16.92
CA ASP A 205 13.94 -22.74 18.13
C ASP A 205 14.85 -22.99 19.35
N PRO A 206 14.69 -22.28 20.49
CA PRO A 206 15.54 -22.46 21.67
C PRO A 206 15.55 -23.87 22.29
N SER A 207 14.59 -24.72 21.93
CA SER A 207 14.56 -26.13 22.31
C SER A 207 15.54 -27.01 21.52
N THR A 208 16.06 -26.54 20.37
CA THR A 208 16.92 -27.33 19.47
C THR A 208 18.42 -27.19 19.78
N TYR A 209 18.78 -26.36 20.76
CA TYR A 209 20.17 -26.16 21.17
C TYR A 209 20.32 -25.92 22.68
N ASP A 210 21.53 -26.17 23.17
CA ASP A 210 21.94 -25.88 24.54
C ASP A 210 23.40 -25.44 24.62
N LEU A 211 23.85 -25.03 25.81
CA LEU A 211 25.26 -24.81 26.10
C LEU A 211 25.88 -26.01 26.80
N SER A 212 27.17 -26.25 26.53
CA SER A 212 27.98 -27.13 27.36
C SER A 212 28.00 -26.65 28.82
N ALA A 213 28.32 -27.55 29.76
CA ALA A 213 28.34 -27.24 31.19
C ALA A 213 29.32 -26.12 31.58
N ASP A 214 30.39 -25.92 30.81
CA ASP A 214 31.35 -24.83 30.96
C ASP A 214 30.92 -23.53 30.25
N GLY A 215 29.81 -23.55 29.51
CA GLY A 215 29.26 -22.43 28.75
C GLY A 215 30.06 -22.04 27.50
N LEU A 216 31.08 -22.81 27.12
CA LEU A 216 32.01 -22.49 26.02
C LEU A 216 31.62 -23.07 24.66
N THR A 217 30.63 -23.96 24.61
CA THR A 217 30.20 -24.63 23.37
C THR A 217 28.70 -24.49 23.22
N LEU A 218 28.27 -24.05 22.04
CA LEU A 218 26.87 -24.11 21.62
C LEU A 218 26.63 -25.46 20.93
N ILE A 219 25.73 -26.27 21.50
CA ILE A 219 25.45 -27.64 21.09
C ILE A 219 24.06 -27.70 20.48
N PHE A 220 23.92 -28.34 19.32
CA PHE A 220 22.67 -28.57 18.61
C PHE A 220 22.21 -30.01 18.83
N ASN A 221 20.90 -30.20 18.98
CA ASN A 221 20.29 -31.53 19.21
C ASN A 221 20.40 -32.46 17.99
N THR A 222 20.65 -31.90 16.81
CA THR A 222 20.83 -32.62 15.54
C THR A 222 22.08 -32.12 14.82
N VAL A 223 22.59 -32.89 13.86
CA VAL A 223 23.67 -32.43 12.98
C VAL A 223 23.29 -31.13 12.28
N ILE A 224 24.25 -30.20 12.19
CA ILE A 224 24.08 -28.94 11.46
C ILE A 224 23.81 -29.30 9.98
N PRO A 225 22.71 -28.86 9.36
CA PRO A 225 22.36 -29.29 8.00
C PRO A 225 23.41 -28.93 6.95
N ALA A 226 23.56 -29.78 5.92
CA ALA A 226 24.61 -29.65 4.89
C ALA A 226 24.58 -28.32 4.10
N PHE A 227 23.43 -27.65 4.02
CA PHE A 227 23.29 -26.36 3.33
C PHE A 227 23.70 -25.14 4.17
N VAL A 228 23.95 -25.31 5.48
CA VAL A 228 24.29 -24.19 6.38
C VAL A 228 25.75 -23.79 6.17
N LYS A 229 25.95 -22.60 5.58
CA LYS A 229 27.29 -22.02 5.37
C LYS A 229 27.77 -21.14 6.51
N ARG A 230 26.85 -20.62 7.33
CA ARG A 230 27.14 -19.68 8.41
C ARG A 230 26.16 -19.85 9.57
N ILE A 231 26.67 -19.73 10.79
CA ILE A 231 25.91 -19.65 12.04
C ILE A 231 26.31 -18.34 12.74
N TRP A 232 25.37 -17.65 13.37
CA TRP A 232 25.69 -16.48 14.20
C TRP A 232 24.68 -16.27 15.32
N CYS A 233 25.11 -15.59 16.39
CA CYS A 233 24.27 -15.06 17.45
C CYS A 233 24.94 -13.84 18.12
N ILE A 234 24.21 -13.13 18.98
CA ILE A 234 24.76 -12.04 19.80
C ILE A 234 24.67 -12.47 21.26
N GLY A 235 25.76 -12.42 22.02
CA GLY A 235 25.79 -12.86 23.42
C GLY A 235 26.29 -11.79 24.39
N GLY A 236 25.78 -11.79 25.63
CA GLY A 236 26.24 -10.92 26.73
C GLY A 236 26.28 -11.69 28.06
N THR A 237 27.13 -11.29 29.01
CA THR A 237 27.34 -12.05 30.26
C THR A 237 26.35 -11.72 31.39
N THR A 238 25.41 -10.80 31.15
CA THR A 238 24.32 -10.44 32.08
C THR A 238 22.98 -10.45 31.36
N ILE A 239 21.90 -10.72 32.11
CA ILE A 239 20.52 -10.65 31.65
C ILE A 239 20.24 -9.23 31.13
N SER A 240 20.37 -9.05 29.82
CA SER A 240 19.58 -8.07 29.09
C SER A 240 18.23 -8.72 28.87
N LEU A 241 17.40 -8.79 29.92
CA LEU A 241 15.99 -9.11 29.70
C LEU A 241 15.52 -8.02 28.74
N ALA A 242 15.20 -8.42 27.51
CA ALA A 242 14.67 -7.56 26.47
C ALA A 242 13.28 -7.08 26.89
N ILE A 243 13.18 -6.31 27.97
CA ILE A 243 12.07 -5.39 28.15
C ILE A 243 12.41 -4.27 27.18
N GLY A 244 11.98 -4.45 25.92
CA GLY A 244 12.12 -3.44 24.89
C GLY A 244 11.61 -2.11 25.46
N ALA A 245 12.35 -1.02 25.19
CA ALA A 245 12.02 0.30 25.73
C ALA A 245 10.52 0.60 25.56
N LEU A 246 9.93 1.23 26.57
CA LEU A 246 8.50 1.53 26.58
C LEU A 246 8.19 2.70 25.65
N PHE A 247 7.04 2.62 24.98
CA PHE A 247 6.48 3.64 24.11
C PHE A 247 5.06 4.00 24.56
N THR A 248 4.82 5.29 24.75
CA THR A 248 3.48 5.85 24.92
C THR A 248 3.29 6.93 23.86
N ALA A 249 2.27 6.78 23.00
CA ALA A 249 1.97 7.79 22.00
C ALA A 249 1.54 9.11 22.69
N ALA A 250 1.88 10.26 22.12
CA ALA A 250 1.60 11.59 22.68
C ALA A 250 0.12 12.02 22.50
N TYR A 251 -0.83 11.13 22.78
CA TYR A 251 -2.26 11.38 22.74
C TYR A 251 -2.88 11.13 24.12
N THR A 252 -3.88 11.94 24.50
CA THR A 252 -4.61 11.76 25.77
C THR A 252 -5.29 10.39 25.78
N GLY A 253 -5.05 9.58 26.82
CA GLY A 253 -5.59 8.21 26.93
C GLY A 253 -4.77 7.12 26.22
N ALA A 254 -3.60 7.45 25.67
CA ALA A 254 -2.72 6.44 25.07
C ALA A 254 -2.17 5.46 26.13
N VAL A 255 -2.24 4.17 25.82
CA VAL A 255 -1.72 3.09 26.68
C VAL A 255 -0.25 2.84 26.38
N THR A 256 0.59 2.78 27.42
CA THR A 256 2.01 2.41 27.30
C THR A 256 2.15 0.96 26.84
N ARG A 257 3.03 0.74 25.85
CA ARG A 257 3.39 -0.58 25.33
C ARG A 257 4.89 -0.67 25.08
N THR A 258 5.42 -1.81 24.65
CA THR A 258 6.82 -1.89 24.25
C THR A 258 7.02 -1.28 22.85
N ILE A 259 8.21 -0.74 22.57
CA ILE A 259 8.58 -0.30 21.22
C ILE A 259 8.52 -1.47 20.23
N VAL A 260 8.87 -2.69 20.66
CA VAL A 260 8.80 -3.89 19.82
C VAL A 260 7.37 -4.17 19.39
N ASP A 261 6.41 -4.12 20.32
CA ASP A 261 4.99 -4.29 19.99
C ASP A 261 4.51 -3.18 19.06
N LYS A 262 4.98 -1.94 19.27
CA LYS A 262 4.63 -0.82 18.39
C LYS A 262 5.15 -0.99 16.97
N LEU A 263 6.39 -1.47 16.80
CA LEU A 263 6.97 -1.71 15.48
C LEU A 263 6.32 -2.90 14.76
N ARG A 264 5.76 -3.87 15.49
CA ARG A 264 5.00 -5.00 14.94
C ARG A 264 3.58 -4.65 14.48
N ASP A 265 3.07 -3.45 14.79
CA ASP A 265 1.75 -3.00 14.32
C ASP A 265 1.66 -2.94 12.78
N VAL A 266 2.80 -2.78 12.09
CA VAL A 266 2.90 -2.72 10.63
C VAL A 266 3.94 -3.73 10.17
N VAL A 267 3.58 -4.58 9.21
CA VAL A 267 4.51 -5.55 8.61
C VAL A 267 4.83 -5.09 7.19
N SER A 268 6.12 -4.96 6.89
CA SER A 268 6.63 -4.61 5.56
C SER A 268 7.34 -5.79 4.92
N VAL A 269 7.32 -5.86 3.59
CA VAL A 269 8.20 -6.79 2.85
C VAL A 269 9.69 -6.59 3.17
N MET A 270 10.09 -5.38 3.59
CA MET A 270 11.47 -5.09 4.02
C MET A 270 11.86 -5.81 5.32
N ASP A 271 10.89 -6.13 6.20
CA ASP A 271 11.16 -6.91 7.43
C ASP A 271 11.60 -8.35 7.11
N PHE A 272 11.32 -8.81 5.89
CA PHE A 272 11.69 -10.13 5.38
C PHE A 272 12.87 -10.08 4.39
N GLY A 273 13.51 -8.93 4.24
CA GLY A 273 14.70 -8.76 3.40
C GLY A 273 14.41 -8.49 1.91
N ALA A 274 13.24 -7.94 1.57
CA ALA A 274 13.00 -7.47 0.20
C ALA A 274 13.97 -6.33 -0.16
N ASP A 275 14.49 -6.34 -1.38
CA ASP A 275 15.42 -5.34 -1.90
C ASP A 275 14.66 -4.29 -2.74
N PRO A 276 14.47 -3.06 -2.23
CA PRO A 276 13.79 -1.99 -2.95
C PRO A 276 14.64 -1.34 -4.05
N SER A 277 15.91 -1.73 -4.22
CA SER A 277 16.79 -1.20 -5.27
C SER A 277 16.62 -1.92 -6.62
N GLY A 278 15.99 -3.10 -6.63
CA GLY A 278 15.73 -3.88 -7.82
C GLY A 278 16.95 -4.65 -8.32
N ILE A 279 17.89 -4.97 -7.43
CA ILE A 279 19.11 -5.72 -7.75
C ILE A 279 18.93 -7.20 -7.39
N GLU A 280 18.48 -7.48 -6.16
CA GLU A 280 18.30 -8.83 -5.62
C GLU A 280 16.86 -9.34 -5.78
N ASP A 281 16.73 -10.66 -5.91
CA ASP A 281 15.43 -11.32 -6.00
C ASP A 281 14.71 -11.30 -4.64
N SER A 282 13.60 -10.54 -4.58
CA SER A 282 12.77 -10.37 -3.40
C SER A 282 11.67 -11.43 -3.26
N THR A 283 11.57 -12.43 -4.15
CA THR A 283 10.47 -13.41 -4.16
C THR A 283 10.24 -14.08 -2.81
N VAL A 284 11.31 -14.55 -2.17
CA VAL A 284 11.23 -15.22 -0.86
C VAL A 284 10.76 -14.26 0.23
N ALA A 285 11.22 -13.01 0.21
CA ALA A 285 10.82 -11.98 1.16
C ALA A 285 9.32 -11.67 1.06
N PHE A 286 8.81 -11.48 -0.17
CA PHE A 286 7.38 -11.26 -0.42
C PHE A 286 6.55 -12.46 0.02
N GLN A 287 6.97 -13.70 -0.32
CA GLN A 287 6.23 -14.90 0.07
C GLN A 287 6.20 -15.10 1.60
N ASN A 288 7.30 -14.82 2.29
CA ASN A 288 7.34 -14.90 3.76
C ASN A 288 6.46 -13.83 4.40
N ALA A 289 6.45 -12.60 3.86
CA ALA A 289 5.62 -11.51 4.37
C ALA A 289 4.13 -11.83 4.29
N VAL A 290 3.64 -12.28 3.13
CA VAL A 290 2.21 -12.61 2.95
C VAL A 290 1.76 -13.84 3.75
N ASN A 291 2.69 -14.73 4.10
CA ASN A 291 2.43 -15.86 5.00
C ASN A 291 2.38 -15.44 6.48
N ALA A 292 3.12 -14.40 6.87
CA ALA A 292 3.30 -14.02 8.26
C ALA A 292 2.24 -13.03 8.77
N ALA A 293 1.61 -12.24 7.88
CA ALA A 293 0.75 -11.15 8.29
C ALA A 293 -0.50 -11.00 7.41
N ARG A 294 -1.59 -10.52 8.04
CA ARG A 294 -2.84 -10.16 7.35
C ARG A 294 -2.75 -8.87 6.56
N LYS A 295 -1.84 -7.96 6.91
CA LYS A 295 -1.61 -6.72 6.16
C LYS A 295 -0.12 -6.55 5.95
N VAL A 296 0.28 -6.49 4.69
CA VAL A 296 1.67 -6.36 4.25
C VAL A 296 1.81 -5.07 3.48
N ILE A 297 2.75 -4.23 3.90
CA ILE A 297 3.09 -2.98 3.24
C ILE A 297 4.26 -3.20 2.27
N VAL A 298 4.14 -2.64 1.08
CA VAL A 298 5.18 -2.60 0.04
C VAL A 298 5.62 -1.14 -0.17
N PRO A 299 6.65 -0.66 0.55
CA PRO A 299 7.11 0.72 0.43
C PRO A 299 7.59 1.05 -0.98
N ALA A 300 7.66 2.35 -1.32
CA ALA A 300 8.21 2.78 -2.61
C ALA A 300 9.61 2.17 -2.87
N GLY A 301 9.81 1.67 -4.08
CA GLY A 301 10.99 0.91 -4.46
C GLY A 301 10.74 0.11 -5.73
N THR A 302 11.81 -0.40 -6.34
CA THR A 302 11.73 -1.37 -7.42
C THR A 302 12.12 -2.72 -6.87
N TYR A 303 11.27 -3.72 -7.05
CA TYR A 303 11.46 -5.06 -6.50
C TYR A 303 11.47 -6.07 -7.64
N LEU A 304 12.57 -6.82 -7.77
CA LEU A 304 12.58 -8.03 -8.60
C LEU A 304 11.83 -9.11 -7.84
N CYS A 305 10.75 -9.63 -8.41
CA CYS A 305 9.91 -10.62 -7.76
C CYS A 305 9.36 -11.62 -8.79
N GLY A 306 9.46 -12.89 -8.46
CA GLY A 306 8.87 -14.00 -9.19
C GLY A 306 7.45 -14.29 -8.70
N GLN A 307 7.09 -15.57 -8.67
CA GLN A 307 5.74 -16.00 -8.35
C GLN A 307 5.43 -15.88 -6.85
N VAL A 308 4.33 -15.21 -6.50
CA VAL A 308 3.85 -15.07 -5.12
C VAL A 308 2.42 -15.58 -5.01
N THR A 309 2.14 -16.42 -4.00
CA THR A 309 0.80 -16.91 -3.68
C THR A 309 0.31 -16.28 -2.37
N ILE A 310 -0.83 -15.60 -2.43
CA ILE A 310 -1.39 -14.79 -1.33
C ILE A 310 -2.50 -15.58 -0.64
N PRO A 311 -2.38 -15.87 0.68
CA PRO A 311 -3.39 -16.63 1.42
C PRO A 311 -4.64 -15.80 1.74
N SER A 312 -5.70 -16.46 2.25
CA SER A 312 -6.94 -15.80 2.68
C SER A 312 -6.70 -14.76 3.76
N GLY A 313 -7.51 -13.69 3.75
CA GLY A 313 -7.50 -12.66 4.79
C GLY A 313 -6.25 -11.77 4.78
N THR A 314 -5.52 -11.77 3.66
CA THR A 314 -4.28 -11.01 3.46
C THR A 314 -4.47 -9.84 2.50
N SER A 315 -4.02 -8.67 2.93
CA SER A 315 -4.00 -7.41 2.19
C SER A 315 -2.55 -7.02 1.89
N VAL A 316 -2.22 -6.82 0.61
CA VAL A 316 -0.90 -6.38 0.15
C VAL A 316 -1.03 -4.99 -0.46
N ILE A 317 -0.52 -3.98 0.24
CA ILE A 317 -0.73 -2.56 -0.10
C ILE A 317 0.60 -1.86 -0.33
N GLY A 318 0.76 -1.26 -1.50
CA GLY A 318 1.89 -0.38 -1.80
C GLY A 318 1.57 1.10 -1.73
N GLU A 319 2.55 1.91 -2.12
CA GLU A 319 2.50 3.39 -2.12
C GLU A 319 2.19 3.94 -3.53
N GLY A 320 1.38 3.21 -4.29
CA GLY A 320 0.95 3.55 -5.65
C GLY A 320 2.01 3.19 -6.69
N LYS A 321 2.18 4.07 -7.70
CA LYS A 321 3.09 3.82 -8.83
C LYS A 321 4.57 3.75 -8.44
N ALA A 322 4.93 4.19 -7.23
CA ALA A 322 6.29 4.16 -6.72
C ALA A 322 6.70 2.78 -6.17
N SER A 323 5.74 1.89 -5.89
CA SER A 323 6.00 0.50 -5.48
C SER A 323 5.95 -0.40 -6.71
N ILE A 324 7.11 -0.62 -7.33
CA ILE A 324 7.24 -1.25 -8.65
C ILE A 324 7.66 -2.71 -8.52
N ILE A 325 6.85 -3.61 -9.07
CA ILE A 325 7.14 -5.03 -9.17
C ILE A 325 7.58 -5.35 -10.60
N LEU A 326 8.76 -5.93 -10.73
CA LEU A 326 9.33 -6.45 -11.97
C LEU A 326 9.51 -7.97 -11.86
N PRO A 327 9.36 -8.74 -12.95
CA PRO A 327 9.71 -10.16 -12.94
C PRO A 327 11.15 -10.38 -12.47
N ALA A 328 11.36 -11.34 -11.58
CA ALA A 328 12.70 -11.72 -11.12
C ALA A 328 13.60 -12.18 -12.28
N ALA A 329 14.90 -11.94 -12.14
CA ALA A 329 15.89 -12.35 -13.14
C ALA A 329 15.85 -13.88 -13.33
N GLY A 330 15.72 -14.34 -14.58
CA GLY A 330 15.62 -15.76 -14.90
C GLY A 330 14.22 -16.38 -14.73
N LEU A 331 13.19 -15.61 -14.34
CA LEU A 331 11.80 -16.09 -14.38
C LEU A 331 11.42 -16.47 -15.82
N SER A 332 10.89 -17.68 -16.00
CA SER A 332 10.48 -18.18 -17.31
C SER A 332 9.40 -17.30 -17.93
N ALA A 333 9.54 -16.94 -19.21
CA ALA A 333 8.50 -16.22 -19.95
C ALA A 333 7.18 -17.01 -20.10
N SER A 334 7.21 -18.32 -19.83
CA SER A 334 6.05 -19.21 -19.88
C SER A 334 5.32 -19.36 -18.54
N VAL A 335 5.66 -18.59 -17.49
CA VAL A 335 4.88 -18.60 -16.25
C VAL A 335 3.43 -18.20 -16.52
N THR A 336 2.50 -18.82 -15.81
CA THR A 336 1.05 -18.60 -15.97
C THR A 336 0.53 -17.44 -15.13
N TYR A 337 1.27 -17.05 -14.09
CA TYR A 337 0.95 -15.88 -13.27
C TYR A 337 2.22 -15.26 -12.69
N LEU A 338 2.16 -13.97 -12.38
CA LEU A 338 3.14 -13.33 -11.52
C LEU A 338 2.67 -13.46 -10.07
N TRP A 339 1.58 -12.81 -9.68
CA TRP A 339 0.99 -13.04 -8.36
C TRP A 339 -0.39 -13.67 -8.46
N GLN A 340 -0.72 -14.51 -7.49
CA GLN A 340 -2.02 -15.16 -7.42
C GLN A 340 -2.57 -15.20 -6.00
N SER A 341 -3.90 -15.23 -5.86
CA SER A 341 -4.52 -15.73 -4.64
C SER A 341 -4.28 -17.24 -4.53
N ALA A 342 -4.16 -17.77 -3.31
CA ALA A 342 -4.25 -19.20 -3.12
C ALA A 342 -5.62 -19.71 -3.62
N VAL A 343 -5.67 -20.97 -4.08
CA VAL A 343 -6.92 -21.57 -4.57
C VAL A 343 -7.92 -21.63 -3.40
N GLY A 344 -9.12 -21.10 -3.61
CA GLY A 344 -10.13 -21.04 -2.53
C GLY A 344 -9.97 -19.84 -1.59
N ALA A 345 -8.95 -18.99 -1.80
CA ALA A 345 -8.68 -17.89 -0.89
C ALA A 345 -9.80 -16.85 -0.91
N SER A 346 -10.20 -16.38 0.27
CA SER A 346 -11.19 -15.32 0.41
C SER A 346 -10.62 -14.14 1.20
N ASP A 347 -11.22 -12.96 1.05
CA ASP A 347 -10.77 -11.73 1.70
C ASP A 347 -9.33 -11.35 1.34
N VAL A 348 -8.98 -11.45 0.06
CA VAL A 348 -7.66 -11.07 -0.46
C VAL A 348 -7.73 -9.68 -1.07
N GLU A 349 -6.85 -8.77 -0.61
CA GLU A 349 -6.74 -7.41 -1.13
C GLU A 349 -5.36 -7.18 -1.74
N ILE A 350 -5.30 -6.60 -2.94
CA ILE A 350 -4.05 -6.18 -3.59
C ILE A 350 -4.24 -4.78 -4.13
N GLY A 351 -3.47 -3.81 -3.64
CA GLY A 351 -3.62 -2.45 -4.14
C GLY A 351 -2.44 -1.52 -3.96
N GLY A 352 -2.47 -0.39 -4.69
CA GLY A 352 -1.43 0.64 -4.62
C GLY A 352 -0.07 0.15 -5.13
N LEU A 353 -0.04 -0.60 -6.23
CA LEU A 353 1.19 -1.17 -6.78
C LEU A 353 1.32 -0.88 -8.28
N GLN A 354 2.56 -0.82 -8.75
CA GLN A 354 2.87 -0.90 -10.17
C GLN A 354 3.41 -2.29 -10.52
N PHE A 355 2.86 -2.94 -11.54
CA PHE A 355 3.40 -4.17 -12.10
C PHE A 355 3.89 -3.92 -13.52
N ASN A 356 5.18 -4.06 -13.79
CA ASN A 356 5.72 -3.85 -15.13
C ASN A 356 6.27 -5.18 -15.66
N VAL A 357 5.41 -5.93 -16.33
CA VAL A 357 5.70 -7.26 -16.87
C VAL A 357 5.89 -7.16 -18.37
N PRO A 358 7.10 -7.43 -18.90
CA PRO A 358 7.38 -7.29 -20.33
C PRO A 358 6.48 -8.17 -21.20
N ILE A 359 6.14 -7.69 -22.40
CA ILE A 359 5.27 -8.39 -23.36
C ILE A 359 5.81 -9.75 -23.86
N SER A 360 7.07 -10.07 -23.56
CA SER A 360 7.62 -11.42 -23.79
C SER A 360 6.96 -12.49 -22.91
N PHE A 361 6.34 -12.11 -21.78
CA PHE A 361 5.62 -12.98 -20.87
C PHE A 361 4.17 -13.22 -21.32
N GLN A 362 3.96 -13.62 -22.57
CA GLN A 362 2.65 -13.66 -23.24
C GLN A 362 1.59 -14.54 -22.55
N ASN A 363 2.03 -15.55 -21.77
CA ASN A 363 1.12 -16.47 -21.06
C ASN A 363 0.85 -16.06 -19.60
N CYS A 364 1.52 -15.00 -19.12
CA CYS A 364 1.47 -14.61 -17.72
C CYS A 364 0.23 -13.76 -17.44
N ASN A 365 -0.55 -14.17 -16.45
CA ASN A 365 -1.53 -13.32 -15.79
C ASN A 365 -0.80 -12.52 -14.70
N VAL A 366 -0.68 -11.19 -14.84
CA VAL A 366 0.03 -10.38 -13.84
C VAL A 366 -0.58 -10.60 -12.45
N LEU A 367 -1.91 -10.52 -12.35
CA LEU A 367 -2.67 -10.95 -11.18
C LEU A 367 -3.66 -12.05 -11.53
N ASN A 368 -3.77 -13.05 -10.67
CA ASN A 368 -4.65 -14.20 -10.87
C ASN A 368 -5.43 -14.55 -9.59
N PHE A 369 -6.75 -14.41 -9.61
CA PHE A 369 -7.62 -14.73 -8.48
C PHE A 369 -8.43 -16.00 -8.77
N GLN A 370 -8.24 -17.06 -7.97
CA GLN A 370 -8.77 -18.39 -8.28
C GLN A 370 -9.65 -18.99 -7.18
N GLN A 371 -10.89 -19.32 -7.55
CA GLN A 371 -11.88 -20.06 -6.76
C GLN A 371 -12.22 -19.40 -5.41
N GLY A 372 -12.09 -18.08 -5.33
CA GLY A 372 -12.16 -17.30 -4.09
C GLY A 372 -13.43 -16.48 -3.94
N SER A 373 -13.57 -15.81 -2.80
CA SER A 373 -14.64 -14.84 -2.55
C SER A 373 -14.14 -13.56 -1.89
N TYR A 374 -14.83 -12.45 -2.07
CA TYR A 374 -14.48 -11.17 -1.43
C TYR A 374 -13.04 -10.70 -1.74
N CYS A 375 -12.58 -10.94 -2.98
CA CYS A 375 -11.28 -10.44 -3.41
C CYS A 375 -11.41 -9.01 -3.95
N TYR A 376 -10.45 -8.15 -3.60
CA TYR A 376 -10.42 -6.76 -4.04
C TYR A 376 -9.05 -6.41 -4.64
N ALA A 377 -9.02 -6.01 -5.91
CA ALA A 377 -7.82 -5.44 -6.51
C ALA A 377 -8.06 -3.99 -6.89
N HIS A 378 -7.20 -3.07 -6.44
CA HIS A 378 -7.45 -1.64 -6.62
C HIS A 378 -6.22 -0.74 -6.72
N ASP A 379 -6.37 0.40 -7.39
CA ASP A 379 -5.31 1.42 -7.50
C ASP A 379 -3.99 0.84 -8.05
N LEU A 380 -4.13 0.03 -9.10
CA LEU A 380 -3.03 -0.70 -9.73
C LEU A 380 -2.66 -0.06 -11.06
N TYR A 381 -1.36 -0.02 -11.35
CA TYR A 381 -0.84 0.49 -12.62
C TYR A 381 0.06 -0.54 -13.29
N MET A 382 -0.29 -0.96 -14.50
CA MET A 382 0.46 -1.94 -15.27
C MET A 382 0.87 -1.32 -16.61
N PRO A 383 2.04 -0.65 -16.70
CA PRO A 383 2.48 -0.04 -17.95
C PRO A 383 2.81 -1.07 -19.04
N ASN A 384 3.18 -2.28 -18.64
CA ASN A 384 3.23 -3.46 -19.49
C ASN A 384 2.65 -4.64 -18.70
N ALA A 385 1.80 -5.42 -19.37
CA ALA A 385 1.08 -6.51 -18.74
C ALA A 385 1.22 -7.80 -19.56
N GLY A 386 2.47 -8.26 -19.74
CA GLY A 386 2.83 -9.59 -20.23
C GLY A 386 1.78 -10.21 -21.14
N GLY A 387 1.01 -11.16 -20.59
CA GLY A 387 -0.18 -11.74 -21.20
C GLY A 387 -1.47 -11.02 -20.82
N ARG A 388 -1.97 -11.26 -19.60
CA ARG A 388 -3.19 -10.64 -19.06
C ARG A 388 -2.88 -9.76 -17.88
N GLY A 389 -3.58 -8.64 -17.73
CA GLY A 389 -3.48 -7.79 -16.53
C GLY A 389 -4.05 -8.50 -15.30
N VAL A 390 -5.37 -8.64 -15.24
CA VAL A 390 -6.03 -9.41 -14.16
C VAL A 390 -6.86 -10.53 -14.74
N MET A 391 -6.64 -11.73 -14.22
CA MET A 391 -7.47 -12.90 -14.50
C MET A 391 -8.22 -13.32 -13.23
N THR A 392 -9.49 -13.68 -13.39
CA THR A 392 -10.29 -14.25 -12.32
C THR A 392 -10.95 -15.54 -12.79
N TYR A 393 -10.90 -16.57 -11.96
CA TYR A 393 -11.55 -17.85 -12.22
C TYR A 393 -12.41 -18.24 -11.03
N LEU A 394 -13.71 -18.52 -11.23
CA LEU A 394 -14.66 -18.92 -10.19
C LEU A 394 -14.66 -17.98 -8.97
N GLN A 395 -14.60 -16.66 -9.21
CA GLN A 395 -14.64 -15.65 -8.14
C GLN A 395 -16.08 -15.31 -7.76
N THR A 396 -16.33 -15.08 -6.46
CA THR A 396 -17.64 -14.64 -5.97
C THR A 396 -17.52 -13.36 -5.14
N ASP A 397 -18.44 -12.40 -5.31
CA ASP A 397 -18.45 -11.16 -4.51
C ASP A 397 -17.14 -10.37 -4.55
N SER A 398 -16.48 -10.33 -5.71
CA SER A 398 -15.16 -9.73 -5.89
C SER A 398 -15.22 -8.44 -6.73
N CYS A 399 -14.36 -7.48 -6.44
CA CYS A 399 -14.32 -6.18 -7.10
C CYS A 399 -12.91 -5.86 -7.63
N PHE A 400 -12.85 -5.30 -8.83
CA PHE A 400 -11.63 -4.93 -9.54
C PHE A 400 -11.78 -3.48 -10.00
N GLU A 401 -11.08 -2.56 -9.35
CA GLU A 401 -11.42 -1.14 -9.45
C GLU A 401 -10.20 -0.23 -9.60
N ARG A 402 -10.27 0.81 -10.43
CA ARG A 402 -9.14 1.77 -10.61
C ARG A 402 -7.85 1.06 -11.02
N ILE A 403 -7.97 0.09 -11.91
CA ILE A 403 -6.84 -0.68 -12.47
C ILE A 403 -6.54 -0.15 -13.86
N VAL A 404 -5.29 0.24 -14.10
CA VAL A 404 -4.80 0.66 -15.41
C VAL A 404 -3.91 -0.44 -15.97
N VAL A 405 -4.30 -1.02 -17.11
CA VAL A 405 -3.55 -2.06 -17.81
C VAL A 405 -3.22 -1.58 -19.21
N LEU A 406 -1.94 -1.32 -19.48
CA LEU A 406 -1.44 -0.90 -20.78
C LEU A 406 -0.57 -2.01 -21.38
N ASN A 407 -0.51 -2.03 -22.71
CA ASN A 407 0.38 -2.93 -23.45
C ASN A 407 0.20 -4.42 -23.07
N ALA A 408 -1.03 -4.87 -22.81
CA ALA A 408 -1.29 -6.29 -22.61
C ALA A 408 -1.15 -7.07 -23.94
N TYR A 409 -0.74 -8.33 -23.88
CA TYR A 409 -0.64 -9.21 -25.06
C TYR A 409 -1.91 -10.04 -25.30
N ILE A 410 -2.73 -10.31 -24.29
CA ILE A 410 -3.98 -11.09 -24.44
C ILE A 410 -5.19 -10.25 -24.03
N ASN A 411 -5.40 -10.01 -22.73
CA ASN A 411 -6.55 -9.26 -22.23
C ASN A 411 -6.10 -8.27 -21.17
N SER A 412 -6.71 -7.09 -21.10
CA SER A 412 -6.52 -6.24 -19.92
C SER A 412 -7.13 -6.91 -18.69
N LEU A 413 -8.37 -7.40 -18.81
CA LEU A 413 -9.08 -8.09 -17.75
C LEU A 413 -9.83 -9.32 -18.31
N ASN A 414 -9.79 -10.43 -17.57
CA ASN A 414 -10.44 -11.67 -17.95
C ASN A 414 -11.18 -12.30 -16.77
N HIS A 415 -12.48 -12.53 -16.93
CA HIS A 415 -13.33 -13.17 -15.93
C HIS A 415 -13.90 -14.48 -16.45
N THR A 416 -13.70 -15.56 -15.72
CA THR A 416 -14.22 -16.89 -16.08
C THR A 416 -15.07 -17.46 -14.95
N ASN A 417 -16.33 -17.78 -15.25
CA ASN A 417 -17.31 -18.39 -14.34
C ASN A 417 -17.48 -17.66 -12.99
N GLY A 418 -17.42 -16.33 -12.97
CA GLY A 418 -17.58 -15.54 -11.75
C GLY A 418 -19.05 -15.42 -11.31
N THR A 419 -19.29 -15.00 -10.07
CA THR A 419 -20.63 -14.61 -9.58
C THR A 419 -20.54 -13.30 -8.82
N ARG A 420 -21.35 -12.29 -9.16
CA ARG A 420 -21.28 -10.96 -8.51
C ARG A 420 -19.88 -10.36 -8.56
N VAL A 421 -19.26 -10.41 -9.75
CA VAL A 421 -17.95 -9.82 -10.00
C VAL A 421 -18.11 -8.46 -10.66
N LYS A 422 -17.48 -7.44 -10.09
CA LYS A 422 -17.53 -6.06 -10.59
C LYS A 422 -16.17 -5.59 -11.06
N THR A 423 -16.12 -5.06 -12.26
CA THR A 423 -14.98 -4.35 -12.81
C THR A 423 -15.39 -2.90 -13.07
N THR A 424 -14.72 -1.95 -12.43
CA THR A 424 -15.13 -0.53 -12.56
C THR A 424 -13.99 0.47 -12.53
N ARG A 425 -14.12 1.59 -13.25
CA ARG A 425 -13.10 2.65 -13.30
C ARG A 425 -11.73 2.15 -13.77
N CYS A 426 -11.71 1.11 -14.60
CA CYS A 426 -10.49 0.53 -15.14
C CYS A 426 -10.15 1.13 -16.50
N VAL A 427 -8.86 1.12 -16.83
CA VAL A 427 -8.33 1.51 -18.14
C VAL A 427 -7.62 0.31 -18.73
N GLY A 428 -7.90 -0.03 -19.99
CA GLY A 428 -7.26 -1.15 -20.67
C GLY A 428 -6.82 -0.81 -22.09
N SER A 429 -5.61 -1.20 -22.45
CA SER A 429 -5.09 -1.14 -23.83
C SER A 429 -4.41 -2.45 -24.20
N VAL A 430 -4.72 -2.97 -25.39
CA VAL A 430 -4.25 -4.29 -25.85
C VAL A 430 -3.64 -4.23 -27.26
N PRO A 431 -2.60 -3.40 -27.49
CA PRO A 431 -2.07 -3.10 -28.83
C PRO A 431 -1.28 -4.25 -29.47
N ASN A 432 -1.02 -5.34 -28.74
CA ASN A 432 -0.20 -6.46 -29.22
C ASN A 432 -1.00 -7.74 -29.45
N SER A 433 -2.30 -7.73 -29.17
CA SER A 433 -3.05 -8.96 -28.95
C SER A 433 -3.73 -9.55 -30.16
N ILE A 434 -4.16 -10.81 -29.98
CA ILE A 434 -5.13 -11.62 -30.73
C ILE A 434 -6.56 -11.66 -30.12
N ASP A 435 -6.79 -11.01 -28.97
CA ASP A 435 -7.94 -11.26 -28.08
C ASP A 435 -8.55 -9.91 -27.56
N HIS A 436 -9.53 -9.97 -26.64
CA HIS A 436 -10.42 -8.86 -26.24
C HIS A 436 -9.81 -7.93 -25.16
N ALA A 437 -10.23 -6.67 -25.05
CA ALA A 437 -9.82 -5.82 -23.92
C ALA A 437 -10.38 -6.33 -22.58
N ILE A 438 -11.68 -6.62 -22.54
CA ILE A 438 -12.31 -7.41 -21.49
C ILE A 438 -12.96 -8.65 -22.09
N ARG A 439 -12.62 -9.80 -21.51
CA ARG A 439 -13.30 -11.08 -21.78
C ARG A 439 -14.00 -11.60 -20.55
N VAL A 440 -15.29 -11.88 -20.66
CA VAL A 440 -16.09 -12.59 -19.66
C VAL A 440 -16.59 -13.89 -20.27
N SER A 441 -16.33 -15.01 -19.63
CA SER A 441 -16.70 -16.35 -20.09
C SER A 441 -17.38 -17.11 -18.96
N GLY A 442 -18.71 -17.20 -19.01
CA GLY A 442 -19.53 -17.82 -17.98
C GLY A 442 -19.77 -16.94 -16.75
N GLY A 443 -20.66 -17.40 -15.87
CA GLY A 443 -20.94 -16.75 -14.60
C GLY A 443 -22.26 -15.97 -14.55
N SER A 444 -22.54 -15.29 -13.44
CA SER A 444 -23.80 -14.56 -13.24
C SER A 444 -23.57 -13.27 -12.44
N ASP A 445 -24.43 -12.28 -12.66
CA ASP A 445 -24.37 -10.97 -12.00
C ASP A 445 -23.02 -10.25 -12.20
N ILE A 446 -22.47 -10.31 -13.41
CA ILE A 446 -21.18 -9.68 -13.76
C ILE A 446 -21.41 -8.23 -14.20
N GLU A 447 -20.65 -7.29 -13.65
CA GLU A 447 -20.72 -5.87 -14.02
C GLU A 447 -19.37 -5.36 -14.54
N VAL A 448 -19.39 -4.72 -15.71
CA VAL A 448 -18.29 -3.89 -16.23
C VAL A 448 -18.81 -2.48 -16.38
N SER A 449 -18.28 -1.52 -15.61
CA SER A 449 -18.81 -0.16 -15.60
C SER A 449 -17.81 0.97 -15.44
N ASN A 450 -18.06 2.10 -16.09
CA ASN A 450 -17.22 3.31 -15.99
C ASN A 450 -15.76 3.06 -16.39
N CYS A 451 -15.50 2.14 -17.31
CA CYS A 451 -14.16 1.81 -17.77
C CYS A 451 -13.84 2.44 -19.13
N PHE A 452 -12.55 2.55 -19.46
CA PHE A 452 -12.05 3.02 -20.75
C PHE A 452 -11.18 1.95 -21.41
N PHE A 453 -11.50 1.57 -22.64
CA PHE A 453 -10.73 0.59 -23.42
C PHE A 453 -10.34 1.14 -24.78
N GLU A 454 -9.08 0.95 -25.16
CA GLU A 454 -8.56 1.41 -26.45
C GLU A 454 -7.66 0.38 -27.15
N LEU A 455 -7.51 0.53 -28.46
CA LEU A 455 -6.45 -0.07 -29.28
C LEU A 455 -6.40 -1.60 -29.17
N THR A 456 -7.42 -2.28 -29.68
CA THR A 456 -7.43 -3.75 -29.80
C THR A 456 -7.29 -4.14 -31.28
N PRO A 457 -6.06 -4.25 -31.84
CA PRO A 457 -5.83 -4.29 -33.29
C PRO A 457 -6.32 -5.55 -34.00
N VAL A 458 -6.76 -6.60 -33.28
CA VAL A 458 -7.46 -7.75 -33.88
C VAL A 458 -8.58 -8.33 -32.99
N GLY A 459 -8.94 -7.68 -31.88
CA GLY A 459 -9.92 -8.20 -30.92
C GLY A 459 -11.04 -7.22 -30.60
N PHE A 460 -11.99 -7.65 -29.76
CA PHE A 460 -13.16 -6.85 -29.39
C PHE A 460 -12.86 -5.98 -28.16
N GLY A 461 -13.67 -4.94 -27.94
CA GLY A 461 -13.60 -4.14 -26.71
C GLY A 461 -14.04 -4.94 -25.49
N ILE A 462 -15.35 -5.19 -25.37
CA ILE A 462 -15.93 -5.95 -24.26
C ILE A 462 -16.68 -7.16 -24.81
N TYR A 463 -16.35 -8.36 -24.34
CA TYR A 463 -17.00 -9.59 -24.77
C TYR A 463 -17.59 -10.36 -23.59
N PHE A 464 -18.91 -10.57 -23.63
CA PHE A 464 -19.66 -11.39 -22.68
C PHE A 464 -20.12 -12.67 -23.35
N ASN A 465 -19.54 -13.80 -22.97
CA ASN A 465 -19.93 -15.12 -23.46
C ASN A 465 -20.43 -15.99 -22.29
N LEU A 466 -21.52 -16.75 -22.49
CA LEU A 466 -22.12 -17.66 -21.51
C LEU A 466 -22.48 -17.02 -20.14
N VAL A 467 -22.58 -15.69 -20.07
CA VAL A 467 -22.96 -14.96 -18.84
C VAL A 467 -24.46 -15.05 -18.65
N VAL A 468 -24.91 -15.54 -17.49
CA VAL A 468 -26.35 -15.70 -17.19
C VAL A 468 -27.03 -14.36 -16.97
N ARG A 469 -26.38 -13.44 -16.24
CA ARG A 469 -26.85 -12.05 -16.00
C ARG A 469 -25.68 -11.10 -16.02
N GLY A 470 -25.80 -9.99 -16.74
CA GLY A 470 -24.67 -9.09 -16.96
C GLY A 470 -25.06 -7.62 -17.08
N LYS A 471 -24.10 -6.73 -16.78
CA LYS A 471 -24.21 -5.29 -16.99
C LYS A 471 -22.94 -4.75 -17.63
N ILE A 472 -23.08 -4.01 -18.72
CA ILE A 472 -22.03 -3.26 -19.41
C ILE A 472 -22.50 -1.80 -19.44
N VAL A 473 -22.01 -0.97 -18.51
CA VAL A 473 -22.61 0.34 -18.23
C VAL A 473 -21.61 1.48 -18.22
N ASN A 474 -21.89 2.56 -18.94
CA ASN A 474 -21.08 3.79 -18.94
C ASN A 474 -19.60 3.58 -19.30
N ASN A 475 -19.30 2.60 -20.15
CA ASN A 475 -17.93 2.37 -20.61
C ASN A 475 -17.64 3.18 -21.87
N THR A 476 -16.37 3.47 -22.09
CA THR A 476 -15.85 4.06 -23.31
C THR A 476 -14.98 3.03 -24.02
N VAL A 477 -15.25 2.77 -25.30
CA VAL A 477 -14.52 1.79 -26.11
C VAL A 477 -14.09 2.44 -27.42
N HIS A 478 -12.79 2.54 -27.66
CA HIS A 478 -12.21 3.23 -28.81
C HIS A 478 -11.38 2.29 -29.69
N ASN A 479 -11.52 2.44 -31.01
CA ASN A 479 -10.61 1.85 -32.00
C ASN A 479 -10.39 0.33 -31.83
N THR A 480 -11.48 -0.42 -31.66
CA THR A 480 -11.41 -1.88 -31.65
C THR A 480 -11.36 -2.43 -33.06
N ALA A 481 -10.62 -3.50 -33.31
CA ALA A 481 -10.52 -4.08 -34.64
C ALA A 481 -11.67 -5.02 -35.01
N ILE A 482 -12.36 -5.61 -34.02
CA ILE A 482 -13.62 -6.32 -34.24
C ILE A 482 -14.75 -5.46 -33.63
N GLU A 483 -15.73 -6.03 -32.92
CA GLU A 483 -16.80 -5.22 -32.31
C GLU A 483 -16.35 -4.46 -31.08
N GLY A 484 -17.04 -3.36 -30.80
CA GLY A 484 -16.83 -2.62 -29.57
C GLY A 484 -17.39 -3.38 -28.36
N ILE A 485 -18.62 -3.88 -28.48
CA ILE A 485 -19.24 -4.77 -27.49
C ILE A 485 -19.85 -5.97 -28.20
N ALA A 486 -19.54 -7.19 -27.74
CA ALA A 486 -20.14 -8.42 -28.24
C ALA A 486 -20.76 -9.26 -27.12
N ILE A 487 -21.96 -9.77 -27.40
CA ILE A 487 -22.79 -10.50 -26.44
C ILE A 487 -23.19 -11.86 -27.02
N GLY A 488 -22.69 -12.94 -26.43
CA GLY A 488 -23.01 -14.32 -26.81
C GLY A 488 -24.06 -14.99 -25.91
N THR A 489 -24.87 -14.23 -25.17
CA THR A 489 -25.69 -14.75 -24.06
C THR A 489 -26.92 -13.88 -23.75
N SER A 490 -27.72 -14.27 -22.75
CA SER A 490 -28.98 -13.63 -22.34
C SER A 490 -28.85 -12.77 -21.07
N GLU A 491 -29.89 -11.97 -20.78
CA GLU A 491 -30.05 -11.09 -19.61
C GLU A 491 -28.89 -10.11 -19.36
N VAL A 492 -28.40 -9.50 -20.44
CA VAL A 492 -27.37 -8.45 -20.38
C VAL A 492 -27.99 -7.08 -20.62
N ILE A 493 -27.67 -6.14 -19.72
CA ILE A 493 -27.97 -4.71 -19.87
C ILE A 493 -26.72 -4.00 -20.40
N VAL A 494 -26.84 -3.37 -21.57
CA VAL A 494 -25.82 -2.53 -22.20
C VAL A 494 -26.34 -1.11 -22.24
N GLU A 495 -25.86 -0.27 -21.33
CA GLU A 495 -26.44 1.05 -21.08
C GLU A 495 -25.40 2.17 -21.00
N GLY A 496 -25.65 3.28 -21.71
CA GLY A 496 -24.86 4.51 -21.54
C GLY A 496 -23.41 4.42 -22.03
N ASN A 497 -23.05 3.40 -22.82
CA ASN A 497 -21.69 3.24 -23.31
C ASN A 497 -21.42 4.16 -24.50
N SER A 498 -20.16 4.57 -24.68
CA SER A 498 -19.68 5.37 -25.80
C SER A 498 -18.65 4.59 -26.60
N LEU A 499 -18.95 4.31 -27.87
CA LEU A 499 -18.15 3.48 -28.75
C LEU A 499 -17.76 4.31 -29.99
N TRP A 500 -16.47 4.39 -30.30
CA TRP A 500 -15.96 5.26 -31.35
C TRP A 500 -14.82 4.61 -32.15
N TRP A 501 -14.81 4.87 -33.46
CA TRP A 501 -13.77 4.42 -34.37
C TRP A 501 -13.25 5.58 -35.24
N ASP A 502 -11.95 5.56 -35.50
CA ASP A 502 -11.26 6.53 -36.36
C ASP A 502 -11.35 6.23 -37.87
N GLY A 503 -11.99 5.11 -38.24
CA GLY A 503 -12.13 4.65 -39.63
C GLY A 503 -10.90 3.91 -40.20
N ALA A 504 -9.76 3.90 -39.51
CA ALA A 504 -8.60 3.07 -39.85
C ALA A 504 -8.62 1.72 -39.10
N HIS A 505 -9.28 1.70 -37.94
CA HIS A 505 -9.46 0.51 -37.11
C HIS A 505 -10.90 0.00 -37.20
N GLY A 506 -11.07 -1.33 -37.19
CA GLY A 506 -12.36 -1.99 -37.17
C GLY A 506 -12.55 -2.94 -38.36
N THR A 507 -13.39 -3.97 -38.17
CA THR A 507 -13.86 -4.87 -39.23
C THR A 507 -15.33 -5.24 -39.04
N ASP A 508 -15.97 -4.81 -37.94
CA ASP A 508 -17.28 -5.34 -37.55
C ASP A 508 -18.21 -4.30 -36.87
N TYR A 509 -19.27 -4.76 -36.19
CA TYR A 509 -20.34 -3.94 -35.60
C TYR A 509 -19.93 -3.05 -34.43
N GLY A 510 -20.74 -2.04 -34.11
CA GLY A 510 -20.57 -1.29 -32.87
C GLY A 510 -20.89 -2.15 -31.65
N ILE A 511 -22.13 -2.62 -31.58
CA ILE A 511 -22.63 -3.59 -30.59
C ILE A 511 -23.21 -4.79 -31.35
N SER A 512 -22.73 -5.99 -31.08
CA SER A 512 -23.29 -7.23 -31.63
C SER A 512 -23.84 -8.15 -30.56
N ALA A 513 -24.89 -8.87 -30.92
CA ALA A 513 -25.30 -10.07 -30.22
C ALA A 513 -25.49 -11.20 -31.23
N SER A 514 -24.69 -12.25 -31.10
CA SER A 514 -24.76 -13.45 -31.93
C SER A 514 -24.86 -14.67 -31.02
N GLY A 515 -25.88 -15.50 -31.22
CA GLY A 515 -26.20 -16.56 -30.26
C GLY A 515 -25.22 -17.73 -30.24
N ASP A 516 -24.61 -17.95 -29.08
CA ASP A 516 -24.38 -19.28 -28.52
C ASP A 516 -25.51 -19.55 -27.50
N PRO A 517 -25.98 -20.80 -27.32
CA PRO A 517 -26.99 -21.08 -26.29
C PRO A 517 -26.45 -20.65 -24.93
N SER A 518 -27.24 -19.90 -24.16
CA SER A 518 -26.98 -19.73 -22.73
C SER A 518 -26.87 -21.12 -22.09
N PRO A 519 -26.17 -21.29 -20.95
CA PRO A 519 -26.18 -22.56 -20.21
C PRO A 519 -27.61 -23.09 -19.96
N ASP A 520 -28.58 -22.17 -19.92
CA ASP A 520 -29.99 -22.37 -19.64
C ASP A 520 -30.84 -22.65 -20.91
N GLY A 521 -30.23 -22.59 -22.10
CA GLY A 521 -30.65 -23.30 -23.30
C GLY A 521 -31.84 -22.81 -24.13
N THR A 522 -32.42 -21.60 -23.99
CA THR A 522 -33.65 -21.31 -24.78
C THR A 522 -33.88 -19.92 -25.38
N THR A 523 -33.36 -18.79 -24.86
CA THR A 523 -33.58 -17.46 -25.49
C THR A 523 -32.59 -16.40 -25.00
N ILE A 524 -32.13 -15.53 -25.89
CA ILE A 524 -31.37 -14.31 -25.59
C ILE A 524 -32.32 -13.11 -25.44
N LEU A 525 -32.37 -12.50 -24.26
CA LEU A 525 -33.08 -11.26 -23.97
C LEU A 525 -32.08 -10.17 -23.59
N LEU A 526 -32.16 -8.99 -24.21
CA LEU A 526 -31.17 -7.93 -24.06
C LEU A 526 -31.80 -6.56 -23.86
N LYS A 527 -31.12 -5.69 -23.12
CA LYS A 527 -31.45 -4.27 -23.08
C LYS A 527 -30.25 -3.47 -23.58
N ILE A 528 -30.36 -2.86 -24.75
CA ILE A 528 -29.33 -2.02 -25.35
C ILE A 528 -29.87 -0.60 -25.41
N VAL A 529 -29.52 0.23 -24.42
CA VAL A 529 -30.15 1.53 -24.24
C VAL A 529 -29.19 2.68 -24.04
N ASN A 530 -29.55 3.85 -24.58
CA ASN A 530 -28.81 5.10 -24.37
C ASN A 530 -27.31 5.04 -24.70
N ASN A 531 -26.89 4.13 -25.59
CA ASN A 531 -25.50 4.04 -26.03
C ASN A 531 -25.22 5.03 -27.17
N ILE A 532 -23.98 5.49 -27.27
CA ILE A 532 -23.48 6.28 -28.39
C ILE A 532 -22.52 5.38 -29.18
N ILE A 533 -22.79 5.20 -30.47
CA ILE A 533 -21.96 4.44 -31.40
C ILE A 533 -21.66 5.36 -32.56
N ASP A 534 -20.39 5.58 -32.86
CA ASP A 534 -19.98 6.47 -33.94
C ASP A 534 -18.92 5.82 -34.81
N SER A 535 -19.18 5.80 -36.11
CA SER A 535 -18.27 5.37 -37.17
C SER A 535 -17.91 3.88 -37.11
N SER A 536 -18.82 3.02 -36.62
CA SER A 536 -18.65 1.57 -36.68
C SER A 536 -18.46 1.08 -38.12
N HIS A 537 -17.59 0.10 -38.32
CA HIS A 537 -17.23 -0.35 -39.67
C HIS A 537 -18.36 -1.10 -40.39
N LYS A 538 -19.18 -1.85 -39.65
CA LYS A 538 -20.48 -2.38 -40.09
C LYS A 538 -21.64 -1.68 -39.38
N SER A 539 -22.78 -2.34 -39.26
CA SER A 539 -23.95 -1.76 -38.60
C SER A 539 -23.66 -1.35 -37.16
N GLY A 540 -24.32 -0.28 -36.71
CA GLY A 540 -24.11 0.24 -35.36
C GLY A 540 -24.49 -0.79 -34.29
N ILE A 541 -25.70 -1.34 -34.41
CA ILE A 541 -26.18 -2.43 -33.56
C ILE A 541 -26.62 -3.59 -34.45
N ALA A 542 -26.24 -4.82 -34.10
CA ALA A 542 -26.71 -6.02 -34.78
C ALA A 542 -27.14 -7.12 -33.81
N LEU A 543 -28.37 -7.61 -33.96
CA LEU A 543 -28.85 -8.84 -33.34
C LEU A 543 -28.92 -9.91 -34.43
N ALA A 544 -28.13 -10.97 -34.29
CA ALA A 544 -27.96 -12.00 -35.31
C ALA A 544 -28.25 -13.42 -34.76
N SER A 545 -29.40 -13.98 -35.12
CA SER A 545 -29.76 -15.38 -34.85
C SER A 545 -29.21 -16.29 -35.96
N ILE A 546 -27.97 -16.77 -35.81
CA ILE A 546 -27.28 -17.58 -36.83
C ILE A 546 -27.22 -19.10 -36.55
N SER A 547 -27.62 -19.55 -35.33
CA SER A 547 -27.48 -20.94 -34.87
C SER A 547 -28.79 -21.58 -34.35
N GLY A 548 -29.95 -21.06 -34.76
CA GLY A 548 -31.27 -21.53 -34.27
C GLY A 548 -31.60 -21.09 -32.84
N VAL A 549 -30.78 -20.22 -32.23
CA VAL A 549 -31.01 -19.60 -30.93
C VAL A 549 -31.97 -18.42 -31.10
N ALA A 550 -33.10 -18.43 -30.37
CA ALA A 550 -34.02 -17.30 -30.37
C ALA A 550 -33.39 -16.08 -29.65
N ILE A 551 -33.43 -14.92 -30.30
CA ILE A 551 -33.11 -13.62 -29.72
C ILE A 551 -34.43 -12.86 -29.62
N SER A 552 -34.98 -12.72 -28.41
CA SER A 552 -36.31 -12.14 -28.27
C SER A 552 -36.53 -11.30 -27.03
N TRP A 553 -37.59 -10.49 -27.07
CA TRP A 553 -37.89 -9.51 -26.02
C TRP A 553 -36.75 -8.52 -25.75
N CYS A 554 -35.97 -8.21 -26.78
CA CYS A 554 -34.90 -7.22 -26.68
C CYS A 554 -35.46 -5.79 -26.72
N ASP A 555 -34.90 -4.89 -25.91
CA ASP A 555 -35.18 -3.45 -25.94
C ASP A 555 -33.96 -2.72 -26.48
N ILE A 556 -34.08 -2.15 -27.69
CA ILE A 556 -33.09 -1.32 -28.33
C ILE A 556 -33.64 0.11 -28.35
N SER A 557 -33.29 0.92 -27.36
CA SER A 557 -33.91 2.24 -27.23
C SER A 557 -33.03 3.39 -26.78
N GLY A 558 -33.31 4.59 -27.30
CA GLY A 558 -32.57 5.81 -26.93
C GLY A 558 -31.11 5.85 -27.40
N ASN A 559 -30.66 4.89 -28.21
CA ASN A 559 -29.27 4.87 -28.69
C ASN A 559 -29.05 5.94 -29.76
N THR A 560 -27.85 6.51 -29.80
CA THR A 560 -27.38 7.40 -30.86
C THR A 560 -26.35 6.66 -31.71
N ILE A 561 -26.63 6.48 -32.98
CA ILE A 561 -25.80 5.75 -33.94
C ILE A 561 -25.44 6.74 -35.05
N VAL A 562 -24.15 7.05 -35.19
CA VAL A 562 -23.62 8.02 -36.14
C VAL A 562 -22.69 7.33 -37.12
N ASN A 563 -22.85 7.63 -38.40
CA ASN A 563 -22.05 7.08 -39.51
C ASN A 563 -21.84 5.55 -39.42
N PRO A 564 -22.90 4.75 -39.18
CA PRO A 564 -22.73 3.31 -39.20
C PRO A 564 -22.32 2.85 -40.61
N ASN A 565 -21.69 1.70 -40.69
CA ASN A 565 -21.16 1.13 -41.93
C ASN A 565 -20.04 1.97 -42.56
N ALA A 566 -19.17 2.57 -41.76
CA ALA A 566 -18.03 3.35 -42.26
C ALA A 566 -17.12 2.55 -43.21
N GLY A 567 -17.06 1.21 -43.07
CA GLY A 567 -16.28 0.32 -43.92
C GLY A 567 -16.97 -0.10 -45.22
N ASN A 568 -18.16 0.44 -45.52
CA ASN A 568 -18.96 0.12 -46.71
C ASN A 568 -19.17 -1.39 -46.92
N ALA A 569 -19.42 -2.13 -45.83
CA ALA A 569 -19.68 -3.56 -45.88
C ALA A 569 -21.09 -3.84 -46.42
N PRO A 570 -21.31 -4.88 -47.26
CA PRO A 570 -22.65 -5.24 -47.73
C PRO A 570 -23.54 -5.80 -46.62
N ILE A 571 -24.86 -5.75 -46.80
CA ILE A 571 -25.84 -6.31 -45.85
C ILE A 571 -25.53 -7.76 -45.46
N ALA A 572 -25.16 -8.59 -46.43
CA ALA A 572 -24.97 -10.03 -46.22
C ALA A 572 -23.80 -10.35 -45.28
N SER A 573 -22.87 -9.41 -45.12
CA SER A 573 -21.77 -9.50 -44.15
C SER A 573 -22.06 -8.75 -42.84
N GLY A 574 -23.27 -8.22 -42.67
CA GLY A 574 -23.68 -7.45 -41.49
C GLY A 574 -23.73 -5.92 -41.66
N GLY A 575 -23.44 -5.41 -42.85
CA GLY A 575 -23.29 -3.97 -43.09
C GLY A 575 -24.55 -3.23 -43.54
N GLN A 576 -24.34 -1.99 -43.95
CA GLN A 576 -25.30 -1.04 -44.56
C GLN A 576 -26.54 -0.65 -43.78
N CYS A 577 -26.59 -0.86 -42.46
CA CYS A 577 -27.68 -0.30 -41.67
C CYS A 577 -27.29 0.26 -40.29
N GLY A 578 -28.15 1.06 -39.69
CA GLY A 578 -27.96 1.54 -38.32
C GLY A 578 -28.21 0.42 -37.30
N VAL A 579 -29.37 -0.22 -37.39
CA VAL A 579 -29.76 -1.38 -36.58
C VAL A 579 -30.11 -2.56 -37.48
N LEU A 580 -29.43 -3.69 -37.28
CA LEU A 580 -29.66 -4.94 -38.00
C LEU A 580 -30.35 -5.97 -37.10
N LEU A 581 -31.49 -6.49 -37.54
CA LEU A 581 -32.13 -7.68 -36.99
C LEU A 581 -32.02 -8.80 -38.03
N TYR A 582 -31.13 -9.76 -37.81
CA TYR A 582 -30.76 -10.77 -38.80
C TYR A 582 -31.06 -12.19 -38.34
N GLY A 583 -31.74 -12.97 -39.19
CA GLY A 583 -31.98 -14.40 -38.99
C GLY A 583 -33.32 -14.73 -38.30
N SER A 584 -33.77 -15.97 -38.46
CA SER A 584 -35.16 -16.40 -38.18
C SER A 584 -35.57 -16.38 -36.71
N GLY A 585 -34.62 -16.31 -35.79
CA GLY A 585 -34.86 -16.31 -34.35
C GLY A 585 -34.97 -14.92 -33.72
N VAL A 586 -34.81 -13.82 -34.47
CA VAL A 586 -34.91 -12.45 -33.91
C VAL A 586 -36.36 -11.97 -33.90
N GLN A 587 -37.01 -11.99 -32.73
CA GLN A 587 -38.45 -11.75 -32.61
C GLN A 587 -38.83 -10.94 -31.37
N GLN A 588 -39.96 -10.23 -31.40
CA GLN A 588 -40.47 -9.44 -30.26
C GLN A 588 -39.47 -8.39 -29.71
N ALA A 589 -38.49 -7.99 -30.52
CA ALA A 589 -37.62 -6.87 -30.22
C ALA A 589 -38.40 -5.55 -30.36
N ILE A 590 -38.11 -4.60 -29.49
CA ILE A 590 -38.61 -3.23 -29.56
C ILE A 590 -37.42 -2.35 -29.91
N VAL A 591 -37.47 -1.75 -31.10
CA VAL A 591 -36.50 -0.75 -31.55
C VAL A 591 -37.20 0.59 -31.50
N GLN A 592 -36.85 1.45 -30.55
CA GLN A 592 -37.58 2.69 -30.34
C GLN A 592 -36.75 3.89 -29.90
N ASN A 593 -37.16 5.09 -30.30
CA ASN A 593 -36.53 6.35 -29.88
C ASN A 593 -35.02 6.41 -30.15
N ASN A 594 -34.50 5.64 -31.11
CA ASN A 594 -33.07 5.68 -31.47
C ASN A 594 -32.81 6.84 -32.44
N ASN A 595 -31.63 7.44 -32.37
CA ASN A 595 -31.14 8.48 -33.26
C ASN A 595 -30.07 7.94 -34.19
N ILE A 596 -30.45 7.60 -35.41
CA ILE A 596 -29.61 6.98 -36.44
C ILE A 596 -29.31 8.01 -37.52
N VAL A 597 -28.05 8.39 -37.64
CA VAL A 597 -27.59 9.43 -38.56
C VAL A 597 -26.43 8.89 -39.38
N ASP A 598 -26.54 9.01 -40.69
CA ASP A 598 -25.44 8.81 -41.62
C ASP A 598 -25.20 10.12 -42.36
N THR A 599 -24.00 10.68 -42.19
CA THR A 599 -23.55 11.88 -42.90
C THR A 599 -22.62 11.56 -44.06
N VAL A 600 -22.12 10.32 -44.15
CA VAL A 600 -21.13 9.88 -45.13
C VAL A 600 -21.76 9.16 -46.32
N GLY A 601 -22.97 8.62 -46.16
CA GLY A 601 -23.76 8.00 -47.22
C GLY A 601 -23.49 6.51 -47.44
N ASN A 602 -22.91 5.82 -46.45
CA ASN A 602 -22.65 4.39 -46.51
C ASN A 602 -23.80 3.54 -45.93
N MET A 603 -24.76 4.16 -45.25
CA MET A 603 -25.95 3.51 -44.70
C MET A 603 -27.04 3.41 -45.75
N GLN A 604 -27.39 2.18 -46.13
CA GLN A 604 -28.45 1.91 -47.09
C GLN A 604 -29.83 1.75 -46.42
N TRP A 605 -29.88 1.31 -45.16
CA TRP A 605 -31.11 1.23 -44.36
C TRP A 605 -30.92 1.82 -42.96
N GLY A 606 -31.91 2.54 -42.42
CA GLY A 606 -31.83 2.96 -41.02
C GLY A 606 -31.92 1.75 -40.08
N ILE A 607 -32.97 0.96 -40.26
CA ILE A 607 -33.21 -0.31 -39.57
C ILE A 607 -33.50 -1.37 -40.63
N ALA A 608 -32.80 -2.50 -40.56
CA ALA A 608 -33.02 -3.63 -41.46
C ALA A 608 -33.38 -4.88 -40.67
N GLU A 609 -34.50 -5.49 -41.04
CA GLU A 609 -34.91 -6.80 -40.59
C GLU A 609 -34.83 -7.78 -41.78
N LEU A 610 -34.00 -8.82 -41.65
CA LEU A 610 -33.68 -9.73 -42.74
C LEU A 610 -33.79 -11.19 -42.29
N ASN A 611 -34.46 -12.01 -43.09
CA ASN A 611 -34.61 -13.45 -42.87
C ASN A 611 -35.16 -13.83 -41.48
N SER A 612 -36.00 -13.01 -40.84
CA SER A 612 -36.65 -13.32 -39.54
C SER A 612 -37.76 -14.40 -39.61
N GLY A 613 -37.73 -15.27 -40.63
CA GLY A 613 -38.80 -16.23 -40.93
C GLY A 613 -38.81 -17.49 -40.06
N GLY A 614 -39.77 -17.55 -39.12
CA GLY A 614 -40.26 -18.80 -38.51
C GLY A 614 -40.97 -18.57 -37.18
N LEU A 615 -42.32 -18.42 -37.21
CA LEU A 615 -43.25 -17.95 -36.15
C LEU A 615 -43.54 -16.43 -36.21
N PRO A 616 -44.71 -15.93 -35.75
CA PRO A 616 -45.16 -14.59 -36.12
C PRO A 616 -44.25 -13.51 -35.54
N ILE A 617 -43.43 -12.97 -36.44
CA ILE A 617 -42.57 -11.82 -36.26
C ILE A 617 -43.44 -10.65 -35.76
N ASN A 618 -43.20 -10.20 -34.54
CA ASN A 618 -43.89 -9.05 -33.91
C ASN A 618 -42.87 -8.02 -33.41
N ASN A 619 -41.77 -7.83 -34.14
CA ASN A 619 -40.81 -6.76 -33.87
C ASN A 619 -41.53 -5.41 -33.99
N LYS A 620 -41.22 -4.49 -33.08
CA LYS A 620 -41.85 -3.18 -33.00
C LYS A 620 -40.83 -2.09 -33.30
N PHE A 621 -41.13 -1.27 -34.30
CA PHE A 621 -40.32 -0.11 -34.64
C PHE A 621 -41.12 1.15 -34.32
N ILE A 622 -40.66 1.96 -33.36
CA ILE A 622 -41.44 3.08 -32.81
C ILE A 622 -40.58 4.34 -32.67
N ASN A 623 -40.98 5.47 -33.26
CA ASN A 623 -40.36 6.78 -33.02
C ASN A 623 -38.84 6.84 -33.24
N ASN A 624 -38.29 6.05 -34.16
CA ASN A 624 -36.85 6.13 -34.48
C ASN A 624 -36.57 7.31 -35.41
N ARG A 625 -35.51 8.05 -35.09
CA ARG A 625 -34.92 9.13 -35.87
C ARG A 625 -33.96 8.54 -36.89
N ILE A 626 -34.23 8.67 -38.19
CA ILE A 626 -33.36 8.13 -39.24
C ILE A 626 -33.04 9.22 -40.26
N VAL A 627 -31.75 9.46 -40.48
CA VAL A 627 -31.23 10.45 -41.43
C VAL A 627 -30.08 9.83 -42.21
N GLY A 628 -30.10 9.90 -43.54
CA GLY A 628 -29.00 9.46 -44.38
C GLY A 628 -29.24 9.83 -45.86
N PRO A 629 -28.20 10.21 -46.61
CA PRO A 629 -28.36 10.68 -47.98
C PRO A 629 -28.65 9.56 -48.99
N ASN A 630 -28.29 8.30 -48.68
CA ASN A 630 -28.38 7.15 -49.59
C ASN A 630 -29.32 6.03 -49.10
N LEU A 631 -30.34 6.40 -48.31
CA LEU A 631 -31.29 5.44 -47.76
C LEU A 631 -32.18 4.83 -48.85
N THR A 632 -32.09 3.50 -49.03
CA THR A 632 -33.07 2.72 -49.80
C THR A 632 -34.41 2.66 -49.06
N ALA A 633 -34.38 2.50 -47.75
CA ALA A 633 -35.55 2.67 -46.88
C ALA A 633 -35.12 3.03 -45.46
N ASN A 634 -35.93 3.79 -44.73
CA ASN A 634 -35.67 4.01 -43.30
C ASN A 634 -35.77 2.70 -42.53
N ILE A 635 -36.81 1.92 -42.81
CA ILE A 635 -37.05 0.62 -42.19
C ILE A 635 -37.36 -0.40 -43.28
N SER A 636 -36.54 -1.44 -43.37
CA SER A 636 -36.87 -2.65 -44.11
C SER A 636 -37.36 -3.69 -43.10
N LYS A 637 -38.64 -4.05 -43.14
CA LYS A 637 -39.29 -4.92 -42.15
C LYS A 637 -39.82 -6.24 -42.74
N GLY A 638 -39.88 -7.27 -41.91
CA GLY A 638 -40.55 -8.53 -42.22
C GLY A 638 -42.08 -8.44 -42.17
N ILE A 639 -42.76 -9.45 -42.72
CA ILE A 639 -44.22 -9.58 -42.65
C ILE A 639 -44.64 -9.85 -41.20
N GLY A 640 -45.56 -9.05 -40.66
CA GLY A 640 -46.07 -9.17 -39.29
C GLY A 640 -45.49 -8.13 -38.31
N SER A 641 -44.34 -7.53 -38.62
CA SER A 641 -43.74 -6.49 -37.80
C SER A 641 -44.62 -5.24 -37.70
N ILE A 642 -44.71 -4.68 -36.49
CA ILE A 642 -45.50 -3.48 -36.21
C ILE A 642 -44.60 -2.26 -36.35
N GLU A 643 -45.03 -1.35 -37.20
CA GLU A 643 -44.39 -0.06 -37.36
C GLU A 643 -45.35 1.03 -36.88
N ALA A 644 -44.94 1.79 -35.87
CA ALA A 644 -45.65 2.98 -35.42
C ALA A 644 -44.72 4.20 -35.63
N LEU A 645 -45.23 5.24 -36.29
CA LEU A 645 -44.57 6.54 -36.54
C LEU A 645 -43.03 6.54 -36.43
N ASN A 646 -42.32 6.03 -37.44
CA ASN A 646 -40.86 6.20 -37.53
C ASN A 646 -40.53 7.44 -38.36
N GLN A 647 -39.65 8.29 -37.83
CA GLN A 647 -39.40 9.63 -38.34
C GLN A 647 -38.41 9.56 -39.50
N ASN A 648 -38.91 9.67 -40.73
CA ASN A 648 -38.10 10.01 -41.89
C ASN A 648 -38.00 11.54 -41.97
N TRP A 649 -36.89 12.14 -41.56
CA TRP A 649 -36.68 13.57 -41.85
C TRP A 649 -36.26 13.85 -43.28
N ALA A 650 -35.91 12.83 -44.06
CA ALA A 650 -35.57 13.00 -45.48
C ALA A 650 -36.81 13.12 -46.38
N THR A 651 -38.01 12.76 -45.92
CA THR A 651 -39.27 12.98 -46.68
C THR A 651 -40.26 13.82 -45.88
N ASN A 652 -40.39 15.07 -46.31
CA ASN A 652 -41.21 16.19 -45.83
C ASN A 652 -42.73 15.97 -45.62
N SER A 653 -43.24 14.76 -45.39
CA SER A 653 -44.69 14.53 -45.28
C SER A 653 -45.28 14.70 -43.87
N GLY A 654 -44.45 14.88 -42.83
CA GLY A 654 -44.93 15.03 -41.44
C GLY A 654 -44.34 16.20 -40.64
N LEU A 655 -43.31 16.88 -41.15
CA LEU A 655 -42.67 18.00 -40.47
C LEU A 655 -43.44 19.30 -40.71
N GLN A 656 -43.74 20.02 -39.63
CA GLN A 656 -44.28 21.37 -39.69
C GLN A 656 -43.11 22.35 -39.69
N SER A 657 -43.14 23.36 -40.57
CA SER A 657 -42.16 24.44 -40.50
C SER A 657 -42.58 25.44 -39.41
N TRP A 658 -41.59 26.08 -38.77
CA TRP A 658 -41.84 27.25 -37.93
C TRP A 658 -40.85 28.36 -38.26
N SER A 659 -41.17 29.59 -37.86
CA SER A 659 -40.32 30.76 -38.07
C SER A 659 -39.76 31.24 -36.72
N PRO A 660 -38.56 30.78 -36.32
CA PRO A 660 -37.95 31.24 -35.07
C PRO A 660 -37.46 32.68 -35.21
N THR A 661 -37.63 33.47 -34.16
CA THR A 661 -36.89 34.73 -33.99
C THR A 661 -35.54 34.44 -33.37
N ILE A 662 -34.46 34.88 -34.01
CA ILE A 662 -33.08 34.68 -33.56
C ILE A 662 -32.57 35.94 -32.87
N GLY A 663 -31.86 35.79 -31.75
CA GLY A 663 -31.32 36.91 -30.98
C GLY A 663 -30.15 36.50 -30.09
N SER A 664 -29.84 37.33 -29.10
CA SER A 664 -28.80 37.08 -28.10
C SER A 664 -29.28 37.48 -26.71
N THR A 665 -28.71 36.89 -25.66
CA THR A 665 -29.05 37.25 -24.27
C THR A 665 -28.57 38.64 -23.86
N SER A 666 -27.53 39.15 -24.51
CA SER A 666 -27.01 40.51 -24.34
C SER A 666 -26.67 41.10 -25.71
N GLY A 667 -26.89 42.40 -25.88
CA GLY A 667 -26.74 43.06 -27.18
C GLY A 667 -27.77 42.58 -28.21
N SER A 668 -27.46 42.75 -29.50
CA SER A 668 -28.35 42.37 -30.61
C SER A 668 -27.62 41.73 -31.77
N ILE A 669 -28.13 40.59 -32.24
CA ILE A 669 -27.77 40.01 -33.55
C ILE A 669 -28.49 40.80 -34.64
N THR A 670 -27.72 41.41 -35.54
CA THR A 670 -28.25 42.28 -36.60
C THR A 670 -28.90 41.49 -37.73
N SER A 671 -28.33 40.34 -38.10
CA SER A 671 -28.92 39.48 -39.13
C SER A 671 -28.54 38.01 -38.93
N ALA A 672 -29.51 37.13 -39.12
CA ALA A 672 -29.35 35.69 -39.12
C ALA A 672 -30.20 35.07 -40.23
N ALA A 673 -29.67 34.04 -40.90
CA ALA A 673 -30.35 33.31 -41.96
C ALA A 673 -30.72 31.92 -41.45
N VAL A 674 -32.02 31.65 -41.32
CA VAL A 674 -32.53 30.34 -40.93
C VAL A 674 -32.61 29.45 -42.16
N ALA A 675 -31.70 28.49 -42.27
CA ALA A 675 -31.66 27.54 -43.38
C ALA A 675 -32.73 26.44 -43.23
N ALA A 676 -33.05 26.07 -41.98
CA ALA A 676 -34.13 25.13 -41.69
C ALA A 676 -34.66 25.37 -40.28
N ALA A 677 -35.98 25.39 -40.14
CA ALA A 677 -36.68 25.37 -38.86
C ALA A 677 -37.93 24.50 -39.01
N VAL A 678 -37.79 23.24 -38.64
CA VAL A 678 -38.82 22.21 -38.77
C VAL A 678 -39.04 21.42 -37.47
N TYR A 679 -40.28 21.27 -37.06
CA TYR A 679 -40.65 20.56 -35.86
C TYR A 679 -41.67 19.45 -36.14
N TYR A 680 -41.73 18.51 -35.22
CA TYR A 680 -42.74 17.48 -35.17
C TYR A 680 -43.37 17.45 -33.79
N GLU A 681 -44.70 17.38 -33.75
CA GLU A 681 -45.46 17.30 -32.51
C GLU A 681 -46.04 15.91 -32.35
N THR A 682 -45.80 15.27 -31.20
CA THR A 682 -46.47 14.04 -30.78
C THR A 682 -47.15 14.31 -29.43
N GLU A 683 -48.47 14.46 -29.44
CA GLU A 683 -49.26 14.85 -28.27
C GLU A 683 -48.81 16.20 -27.65
N LYS A 684 -48.07 16.14 -26.53
CA LYS A 684 -47.43 17.31 -25.90
C LYS A 684 -45.93 17.38 -26.15
N ARG A 685 -45.29 16.36 -26.71
CA ARG A 685 -43.86 16.38 -27.02
C ARG A 685 -43.64 17.09 -28.35
N VAL A 686 -42.62 17.95 -28.39
CA VAL A 686 -42.20 18.67 -29.59
C VAL A 686 -40.71 18.44 -29.79
N ASP A 687 -40.37 17.77 -30.89
CA ASP A 687 -39.00 17.59 -31.35
C ASP A 687 -38.75 18.59 -32.48
N PHE A 688 -37.65 19.34 -32.42
CA PHE A 688 -37.36 20.41 -33.38
C PHE A 688 -35.92 20.32 -33.91
N PHE A 689 -35.76 20.79 -35.13
CA PHE A 689 -34.47 21.00 -35.78
C PHE A 689 -34.36 22.45 -36.27
N LEU A 690 -33.28 23.12 -35.88
CA LEU A 690 -32.95 24.48 -36.27
C LEU A 690 -31.55 24.51 -36.88
N SER A 691 -31.42 24.95 -38.12
CA SER A 691 -30.15 25.34 -38.73
C SER A 691 -30.19 26.83 -39.02
N VAL A 692 -29.27 27.57 -38.42
CA VAL A 692 -29.18 29.02 -38.53
C VAL A 692 -27.74 29.47 -38.72
N THR A 693 -27.53 30.33 -39.70
CA THR A 693 -26.26 31.03 -39.92
C THR A 693 -26.36 32.44 -39.34
N ILE A 694 -25.42 32.81 -38.46
CA ILE A 694 -25.28 34.20 -38.01
C ILE A 694 -24.56 34.97 -39.11
N VAL A 695 -25.29 35.81 -39.84
CA VAL A 695 -24.76 36.58 -40.96
C VAL A 695 -24.03 37.82 -40.44
N THR A 696 -24.60 38.50 -39.45
CA THR A 696 -23.96 39.64 -38.78
C THR A 696 -24.37 39.66 -37.31
N ASN A 697 -23.42 39.36 -36.41
CA ASN A 697 -23.56 39.32 -34.96
C ASN A 697 -23.88 40.69 -34.35
N GLY A 698 -23.45 41.79 -34.97
CA GLY A 698 -23.65 43.13 -34.41
C GLY A 698 -22.99 43.27 -33.03
N SER A 699 -23.80 43.53 -32.00
CA SER A 699 -23.34 43.65 -30.59
C SER A 699 -23.66 42.41 -29.74
N GLY A 700 -24.14 41.32 -30.37
CA GLY A 700 -24.59 40.11 -29.68
C GLY A 700 -23.49 39.44 -28.84
N ALA A 701 -23.85 39.06 -27.61
CA ALA A 701 -23.00 38.38 -26.64
C ALA A 701 -23.78 37.50 -25.66
N GLY A 702 -23.06 36.69 -24.86
CA GLY A 702 -23.63 35.78 -23.87
C GLY A 702 -24.01 34.42 -24.48
N ALA A 703 -25.27 34.26 -24.89
CA ALA A 703 -25.78 33.10 -25.61
C ALA A 703 -26.60 33.54 -26.83
N VAL A 704 -26.61 32.73 -27.88
CA VAL A 704 -27.54 32.91 -29.00
C VAL A 704 -28.91 32.38 -28.57
N THR A 705 -29.99 33.07 -28.89
CA THR A 705 -31.34 32.69 -28.49
C THR A 705 -32.25 32.45 -29.68
N PHE A 706 -33.23 31.55 -29.53
CA PHE A 706 -34.31 31.40 -30.50
C PHE A 706 -35.69 31.20 -29.85
N THR A 707 -36.75 31.48 -30.61
CA THR A 707 -38.15 31.18 -30.23
C THR A 707 -38.52 29.74 -30.65
N PRO A 708 -38.93 28.86 -29.71
CA PRO A 708 -39.39 27.51 -30.03
C PRO A 708 -40.77 27.54 -30.72
N PRO A 709 -41.19 26.47 -31.41
CA PRO A 709 -42.46 26.40 -32.14
C PRO A 709 -43.71 26.45 -31.23
N PHE A 710 -43.58 26.12 -29.95
CA PHE A 710 -44.64 26.25 -28.94
C PHE A 710 -44.06 26.70 -27.61
N THR A 711 -44.91 27.22 -26.73
CA THR A 711 -44.55 27.54 -25.34
C THR A 711 -44.08 26.29 -24.61
N LEU A 712 -42.87 26.34 -24.05
CA LEU A 712 -42.28 25.27 -23.25
C LEU A 712 -43.12 25.02 -21.99
N CYS A 713 -43.37 23.76 -21.66
CA CYS A 713 -44.00 23.33 -20.42
C CYS A 713 -43.04 23.53 -19.24
N SER A 714 -43.58 23.97 -18.11
CA SER A 714 -42.85 24.06 -16.85
C SER A 714 -43.11 22.80 -16.01
N LEU A 715 -42.05 22.09 -15.65
CA LEU A 715 -42.10 21.06 -14.62
C LEU A 715 -41.55 21.67 -13.33
N ALA A 716 -42.35 21.68 -12.26
CA ALA A 716 -41.99 22.27 -10.96
C ALA A 716 -41.47 23.73 -11.03
N GLY A 717 -42.02 24.54 -11.94
CA GLY A 717 -41.62 25.95 -12.10
C GLY A 717 -40.37 26.18 -12.96
N THR A 718 -39.76 25.12 -13.50
CA THR A 718 -38.62 25.18 -14.43
C THR A 718 -39.03 24.73 -15.83
N ASN A 719 -38.73 25.54 -16.85
CA ASN A 719 -38.96 25.18 -18.24
C ASN A 719 -37.91 24.15 -18.68
N VAL A 720 -38.35 23.08 -19.34
CA VAL A 720 -37.47 21.97 -19.72
C VAL A 720 -37.33 21.92 -21.24
N VAL A 721 -36.09 22.00 -21.70
CA VAL A 721 -35.69 21.70 -23.08
C VAL A 721 -34.44 20.84 -23.01
N GLY A 722 -34.48 19.68 -23.66
CA GLY A 722 -33.33 18.81 -23.87
C GLY A 722 -32.86 18.95 -25.30
N GLY A 723 -31.56 18.81 -25.54
CA GLY A 723 -31.03 18.91 -26.89
C GLY A 723 -29.57 19.33 -26.89
N SER A 724 -28.97 19.19 -28.06
CA SER A 724 -27.61 19.61 -28.32
C SER A 724 -27.51 20.07 -29.78
N GLY A 725 -26.34 20.61 -30.11
CA GLY A 725 -26.04 20.96 -31.48
C GLY A 725 -24.56 20.97 -31.71
N ILE A 726 -24.18 21.47 -32.87
CA ILE A 726 -22.79 21.67 -33.24
C ILE A 726 -22.69 22.93 -34.09
N GLU A 727 -21.58 23.65 -33.93
CA GLU A 727 -21.22 24.74 -34.84
C GLU A 727 -20.37 24.18 -35.99
N ASN A 728 -20.95 24.11 -37.18
CA ASN A 728 -20.43 23.31 -38.30
C ASN A 728 -19.56 24.08 -39.30
N ALA A 729 -19.26 25.36 -39.07
CA ALA A 729 -18.55 26.19 -40.05
C ALA A 729 -17.09 26.47 -39.65
N VAL A 730 -16.79 26.66 -38.37
CA VAL A 730 -15.49 27.23 -37.96
C VAL A 730 -14.78 26.45 -36.84
N THR A 731 -15.48 26.03 -35.78
CA THR A 731 -14.87 25.40 -34.60
C THR A 731 -15.26 23.94 -34.38
N ASN A 732 -16.35 23.46 -34.98
CA ASN A 732 -16.87 22.09 -34.77
C ASN A 732 -17.11 21.75 -33.29
N LYS A 733 -17.29 22.77 -32.44
CA LYS A 733 -17.56 22.60 -31.02
C LYS A 733 -19.03 22.24 -30.80
N GLY A 734 -19.27 21.36 -29.84
CA GLY A 734 -20.61 21.00 -29.38
C GLY A 734 -21.35 22.19 -28.74
N LEU A 735 -22.65 22.24 -28.96
CA LEU A 735 -23.57 23.26 -28.43
C LEU A 735 -24.46 22.65 -27.35
N ALA A 736 -24.74 23.44 -26.31
CA ALA A 736 -25.65 23.12 -25.22
C ALA A 736 -26.87 24.05 -25.26
N LEU A 737 -28.03 23.53 -24.86
CA LEU A 737 -29.30 24.24 -24.85
C LEU A 737 -29.78 24.46 -23.41
N LYS A 738 -30.40 25.62 -23.17
CA LYS A 738 -31.05 25.93 -21.90
C LYS A 738 -32.30 26.78 -22.13
N ALA A 739 -33.42 26.41 -21.51
CA ALA A 739 -34.60 27.26 -21.50
C ALA A 739 -34.36 28.47 -20.58
N LEU A 740 -34.54 29.69 -21.09
CA LEU A 740 -34.47 30.91 -20.28
C LEU A 740 -35.83 31.25 -19.66
N ASN A 741 -36.89 31.04 -20.44
CA ASN A 741 -38.28 31.22 -20.06
C ASN A 741 -39.13 30.32 -20.98
N SER A 742 -40.45 30.39 -20.88
CA SER A 742 -41.35 29.50 -21.62
C SER A 742 -41.38 29.76 -23.14
N THR A 743 -40.78 30.86 -23.62
CA THR A 743 -40.79 31.27 -25.04
C THR A 743 -39.39 31.46 -25.63
N THR A 744 -38.32 31.18 -24.88
CA THR A 744 -36.96 31.48 -25.31
C THR A 744 -35.98 30.41 -24.86
N VAL A 745 -35.23 29.87 -25.82
CA VAL A 745 -34.15 28.91 -25.60
C VAL A 745 -32.81 29.58 -25.92
N ALA A 746 -31.84 29.42 -25.03
CA ALA A 746 -30.46 29.85 -25.19
C ALA A 746 -29.57 28.71 -25.66
N VAL A 747 -28.56 29.07 -26.45
CA VAL A 747 -27.56 28.20 -27.03
C VAL A 747 -26.18 28.74 -26.70
N THR A 748 -25.35 27.90 -26.09
CA THR A 748 -23.93 28.16 -25.81
C THR A 748 -23.07 27.07 -26.40
N PHE A 749 -21.77 27.30 -26.53
CA PHE A 749 -20.85 26.17 -26.62
C PHE A 749 -20.90 25.33 -25.33
N ALA A 750 -20.54 24.06 -25.42
CA ALA A 750 -20.52 23.14 -24.28
C ALA A 750 -19.54 23.58 -23.17
N ASP A 751 -18.52 24.36 -23.53
CA ASP A 751 -17.58 25.02 -22.60
C ASP A 751 -18.12 26.33 -22.00
N GLY A 752 -19.36 26.70 -22.30
CA GLY A 752 -20.04 27.91 -21.82
C GLY A 752 -19.75 29.18 -22.62
N THR A 753 -18.94 29.12 -23.67
CA THR A 753 -18.58 30.31 -24.46
C THR A 753 -19.64 30.68 -25.52
N TYR A 754 -19.62 31.93 -26.00
CA TYR A 754 -20.62 32.48 -26.93
C TYR A 754 -20.47 31.92 -28.35
N PRO A 755 -21.54 31.36 -28.96
CA PRO A 755 -21.44 30.72 -30.28
C PRO A 755 -21.79 31.62 -31.47
N GLY A 756 -22.17 32.88 -31.27
CA GLY A 756 -22.82 33.73 -32.28
C GLY A 756 -21.94 34.66 -33.10
N ALA A 757 -20.66 34.36 -33.35
CA ALA A 757 -19.82 35.22 -34.19
C ALA A 757 -20.27 35.25 -35.68
N ASP A 758 -19.81 36.25 -36.44
CA ASP A 758 -20.09 36.35 -37.89
C ASP A 758 -19.67 35.07 -38.63
N GLY A 759 -20.53 34.57 -39.51
CA GLY A 759 -20.29 33.39 -40.33
C GLY A 759 -20.50 32.05 -39.62
N ARG A 760 -20.91 32.04 -38.35
CA ARG A 760 -21.16 30.80 -37.60
C ARG A 760 -22.43 30.11 -38.06
N ASN A 761 -22.35 28.81 -38.32
CA ASN A 761 -23.51 27.97 -38.66
C ASN A 761 -23.82 27.05 -37.48
N LEU A 762 -24.95 27.31 -36.83
CA LEU A 762 -25.42 26.55 -35.68
C LEU A 762 -26.49 25.56 -36.15
N THR A 763 -26.19 24.27 -36.01
CA THR A 763 -27.15 23.20 -36.23
C THR A 763 -27.56 22.63 -34.89
N ILE A 764 -28.83 22.75 -34.56
CA ILE A 764 -29.40 22.48 -33.25
C ILE A 764 -30.56 21.52 -33.39
N SER A 765 -30.60 20.50 -32.54
CA SER A 765 -31.74 19.59 -32.41
C SER A 765 -32.12 19.48 -30.95
N GLY A 766 -33.41 19.46 -30.67
CA GLY A 766 -33.88 19.34 -29.31
C GLY A 766 -35.30 18.85 -29.20
N THR A 767 -35.68 18.61 -27.96
CA THR A 767 -36.98 18.13 -27.54
C THR A 767 -37.44 18.97 -26.36
N PHE A 768 -38.71 19.33 -26.37
CA PHE A 768 -39.40 19.85 -25.20
C PHE A 768 -40.82 19.33 -25.17
N PHE A 769 -41.55 19.63 -24.08
CA PHE A 769 -42.99 19.42 -24.03
C PHE A 769 -43.69 20.77 -24.13
N ARG A 770 -44.70 20.90 -24.99
CA ARG A 770 -45.54 22.10 -25.04
C ARG A 770 -46.52 22.13 -23.86
N GLN A 771 -46.83 23.35 -23.41
CA GLN A 771 -47.76 23.60 -22.29
C GLN A 771 -49.16 23.00 -22.54
#